data_AF-A0A4W3HZ94-F1
#
_entry.id   AF-A0A4W3HZ94-F1
#
_cell.length_a   1.000
_cell.length_b   1.000
_cell.length_c   1.000
_cell.angle_alpha   90.00
_cell.angle_beta   90.00
_cell.angle_gamma   90.00
#
_symmetry.space_group_name_H-M   'P 1'
#
loop_
_entity.id
_entity.type
_entity.pdbx_description
1 polymer ?
#
loop_
_entity_poly.entity_id
_entity_poly.type
_entity_poly.pdbx_seq_one_letter_code
_entity_poly.pdbx_strand_id
1 'polypeptide(L)'
;MDDGKREESHIGLEQLAALAASGRSLLGSIKSYKFIVDDETDESAVTCSAFRLLENLHLNGPIGQLLNETVQTHHKLYKTGTSSLLFLVGAWSKAVLNCLNEDIPIPTIVSVMSEGLDNAIEALETCQVHIDNLLENFNSKQNVLTSKPGRLSCGSDTSSRHLITGASPSQSKSSSVFSGKNIKLHLSRHFRMSDVGTQEEALSDSFDESSSTVAADCATFRALAMSLSHGNQSAMQLTIEAYRVQIQYDRVANSVSRTLPQFDIDKLVTCLLPGLPEHYSCVNTGFITLLSGEQPIVVQHLSGLSLHVILIDGDLTHQYHHPGFNRVTNMKIVAKSIDNTFKSVEEEWLNNAIEIFRKYHVNVILVKGIASPCLMEKCIQNNILVIQQVKDNVVQGFVEATGAILITYITQVKENCVGTGAHLCFWKAGHGNSPDMRERVAVQISCFKIAVITVVLCSPVNCKLQVIGDQLWSCVHRLHHALSEQRIFPGAGATELMSLCHLKRLISEKAALKPQINATDCTGPHCSSRRTEADVLYKSQILQFLADGWREYLMTAMYNTGMYRTPLDAMSEVQRCVNEDVGLFAIIPNVSDESTVYDNVTVKLESWRRALDLVLLVLQADVEIITGYRANTSRLIEEQQKQITFV
;
A
#
# COMPACT_ATOMS: atom_id res chain seq x y z
N MET A 1 -22.89 44.16 29.27
CA MET A 1 -23.71 43.19 28.53
C MET A 1 -22.96 42.96 27.24
N ASP A 2 -22.04 42.02 27.30
CA ASP A 2 -21.15 41.63 26.22
C ASP A 2 -21.40 40.13 26.08
N ASP A 3 -22.48 39.77 25.38
CA ASP A 3 -22.79 38.39 25.06
C ASP A 3 -21.88 37.99 23.91
N GLY A 4 -20.68 37.54 24.28
CA GLY A 4 -19.78 36.83 23.39
C GLY A 4 -20.46 35.56 22.92
N LYS A 5 -21.09 35.64 21.74
CA LYS A 5 -21.54 34.50 20.94
C LYS A 5 -20.30 33.66 20.61
N ARG A 6 -19.97 32.68 21.47
CA ARG A 6 -19.03 31.62 21.08
C ARG A 6 -19.72 30.85 19.96
N GLU A 7 -19.18 30.94 18.75
CA GLU A 7 -19.50 30.03 17.66
C GLU A 7 -19.34 28.60 18.19
N GLU A 8 -20.44 27.88 18.33
CA GLU A 8 -20.42 26.45 18.67
C GLU A 8 -19.91 25.70 17.44
N SER A 9 -18.59 25.60 17.31
CA SER A 9 -17.94 24.81 16.28
C SER A 9 -18.26 23.33 16.44
N HIS A 10 -18.43 22.61 15.33
CA HIS A 10 -18.79 21.21 15.33
C HIS A 10 -17.61 20.33 15.79
N ILE A 11 -17.57 20.01 17.08
CA ILE A 11 -16.47 19.29 17.75
C ILE A 11 -16.03 18.03 16.99
N GLY A 12 -16.97 17.24 16.47
CA GLY A 12 -16.64 16.03 15.72
C GLY A 12 -15.84 16.28 14.43
N LEU A 13 -16.14 17.36 13.70
CA LEU A 13 -15.42 17.74 12.49
C LEU A 13 -14.05 18.33 12.81
N GLU A 14 -13.92 19.06 13.92
CA GLU A 14 -12.63 19.53 14.41
C GLU A 14 -11.72 18.36 14.79
N GLN A 15 -12.27 17.36 15.49
CA GLN A 15 -11.55 16.13 15.83
C GLN A 15 -11.11 15.36 14.58
N LEU A 16 -11.98 15.19 13.58
CA LEU A 16 -11.61 14.59 12.30
C LEU A 16 -10.48 15.36 11.61
N ALA A 17 -10.59 16.69 11.53
CA ALA A 17 -9.59 17.55 10.91
C ALA A 17 -8.23 17.46 11.63
N ALA A 18 -8.23 17.44 12.97
CA ALA A 18 -7.04 17.33 13.79
C ALA A 18 -6.37 15.95 13.65
N LEU A 19 -7.13 14.86 13.70
CA LEU A 19 -6.61 13.51 13.50
C LEU A 19 -6.04 13.34 12.09
N ALA A 20 -6.76 13.80 11.06
CA ALA A 20 -6.30 13.78 9.68
C ALA A 20 -5.04 14.63 9.45
N ALA A 21 -4.86 15.72 10.21
CA ALA A 21 -3.66 16.56 10.14
C ALA A 21 -2.38 15.76 10.47
N SER A 22 -2.47 14.74 11.33
CA SER A 22 -1.36 13.84 11.62
C SER A 22 -0.87 13.09 10.36
N GLY A 23 -1.74 12.82 9.39
CA GLY A 23 -1.42 12.09 8.16
C GLY A 23 -0.86 12.93 7.01
N ARG A 24 -0.78 14.27 7.13
CA ARG A 24 -0.44 15.16 6.00
C ARG A 24 0.89 14.86 5.32
N SER A 25 1.90 14.49 6.10
CA SER A 25 3.25 14.19 5.59
C SER A 25 3.36 12.79 4.95
N LEU A 26 2.26 12.03 4.92
CA LEU A 26 2.17 10.71 4.27
C LEU A 26 1.61 10.79 2.84
N LEU A 27 1.23 11.99 2.38
CA LEU A 27 0.67 12.23 1.06
C LEU A 27 1.76 12.51 0.03
N GLY A 28 1.64 11.92 -1.16
CA GLY A 28 2.56 12.12 -2.29
C GLY A 28 3.56 10.97 -2.49
N SER A 29 4.51 11.20 -3.40
CA SER A 29 5.56 10.24 -3.76
C SER A 29 6.68 10.15 -2.72
N ILE A 30 6.97 11.25 -2.03
CA ILE A 30 7.94 11.32 -0.94
C ILE A 30 7.16 11.32 0.38
N LYS A 31 7.11 10.15 1.02
CA LYS A 31 6.40 9.97 2.29
C LYS A 31 7.35 10.13 3.46
N SER A 32 6.91 10.84 4.49
CA SER A 32 7.64 10.91 5.75
C SER A 32 7.44 9.64 6.57
N TYR A 33 8.51 9.17 7.19
CA TYR A 33 8.42 8.13 8.21
C TYR A 33 8.04 8.76 9.54
N LYS A 34 7.13 8.12 10.26
CA LYS A 34 6.76 8.46 11.63
C LYS A 34 7.21 7.33 12.54
N PHE A 35 7.88 7.71 13.63
CA PHE A 35 8.27 6.80 14.69
C PHE A 35 7.27 6.99 15.84
N ILE A 36 6.60 5.92 16.22
CA ILE A 36 5.59 5.90 17.27
C ILE A 36 6.16 5.02 18.38
N VAL A 37 6.11 5.52 19.60
CA VAL A 37 6.51 4.79 20.81
C VAL A 37 5.29 4.70 21.69
N ASP A 38 5.00 3.49 22.16
CA ASP A 38 3.97 3.25 23.15
C ASP A 38 4.56 3.51 24.54
N ASP A 39 3.99 4.49 25.24
CA ASP A 39 4.44 4.90 26.57
C ASP A 39 4.20 3.83 27.65
N GLU A 40 3.25 2.90 27.44
CA GLU A 40 2.92 1.83 28.39
C GLU A 40 3.77 0.57 28.18
N THR A 41 4.02 0.20 26.92
CA THR A 41 4.69 -1.06 26.56
C THR A 41 6.17 -0.88 26.17
N ASP A 42 6.63 0.35 25.95
CA ASP A 42 7.95 0.68 25.35
C ASP A 42 8.14 0.03 23.96
N GLU A 43 7.05 -0.44 23.33
CA GLU A 43 7.07 -0.92 21.97
C GLU A 43 7.19 0.26 21.00
N SER A 44 7.91 0.05 19.90
CA SER A 44 8.09 1.08 18.89
C SER A 44 7.73 0.59 17.50
N ALA A 45 7.03 1.45 16.76
CA ALA A 45 6.59 1.21 15.41
C ALA A 45 7.08 2.33 14.49
N VAL A 46 7.52 1.95 13.29
CA VAL A 46 7.77 2.90 12.19
C VAL A 46 6.63 2.76 11.20
N THR A 47 6.07 3.87 10.73
CA THR A 47 5.03 3.87 9.70
C THR A 47 5.24 4.97 8.66
N CYS A 48 4.78 4.72 7.43
CA CYS A 48 4.63 5.75 6.40
C CYS A 48 3.27 5.63 5.67
N SER A 49 2.30 4.91 6.25
CA SER A 49 0.97 4.71 5.67
C SER A 49 -0.11 5.12 6.67
N ALA A 50 -1.23 5.64 6.16
CA ALA A 50 -2.31 6.15 7.00
C ALA A 50 -2.96 5.06 7.86
N PHE A 51 -3.15 3.86 7.33
CA PHE A 51 -3.78 2.77 8.08
C PHE A 51 -2.90 2.28 9.24
N ARG A 52 -1.58 2.16 9.05
CA ARG A 52 -0.64 1.85 10.13
C ARG A 52 -0.53 2.98 11.13
N LEU A 53 -0.58 4.24 10.67
CA LEU A 53 -0.59 5.39 11.58
C LEU A 53 -1.79 5.28 12.54
N LEU A 54 -3.00 5.08 12.04
CA LEU A 54 -4.19 4.97 12.88
C LEU A 54 -4.23 3.69 13.72
N GLU A 55 -3.68 2.58 13.23
CA GLU A 55 -3.56 1.32 13.99
C GLU A 55 -2.67 1.47 15.23
N ASN A 56 -1.64 2.32 15.17
CA ASN A 56 -0.69 2.53 16.27
C ASN A 56 -1.03 3.77 17.12
N LEU A 57 -2.13 4.47 16.85
CA LEU A 57 -2.58 5.60 17.67
C LEU A 57 -3.69 5.15 18.62
N HIS A 58 -3.65 5.67 19.85
CA HIS A 58 -4.69 5.40 20.84
C HIS A 58 -5.93 6.28 20.56
N LEU A 59 -6.96 5.68 19.97
CA LEU A 59 -8.18 6.36 19.51
C LEU A 59 -9.36 6.05 20.47
N ASN A 60 -9.45 6.81 21.57
CA ASN A 60 -10.46 6.59 22.61
C ASN A 60 -11.84 7.21 22.31
N GLY A 61 -11.93 8.13 21.34
CA GLY A 61 -13.18 8.79 20.97
C GLY A 61 -13.90 8.07 19.81
N PRO A 62 -15.24 8.15 19.76
CA PRO A 62 -16.02 7.51 18.69
C PRO A 62 -15.64 8.03 17.30
N ILE A 63 -15.33 9.32 17.17
CA ILE A 63 -14.87 9.92 15.91
C ILE A 63 -13.54 9.32 15.45
N GLY A 64 -12.61 9.10 16.38
CA GLY A 64 -11.33 8.46 16.08
C GLY A 64 -11.51 7.01 15.64
N GLN A 65 -12.37 6.26 16.32
CA GLN A 65 -12.71 4.88 15.96
C GLN A 65 -13.37 4.80 14.58
N LEU A 66 -14.35 5.67 14.31
CA LEU A 66 -15.04 5.73 13.02
C LEU A 66 -14.07 6.06 11.87
N LEU A 67 -13.13 6.99 12.08
CA LEU A 67 -12.07 7.29 11.12
C LEU A 67 -11.16 6.06 10.89
N ASN A 68 -10.73 5.39 11.95
CA ASN A 68 -9.91 4.19 11.86
C ASN A 68 -10.65 3.09 11.08
N GLU A 69 -11.89 2.77 11.44
CA GLU A 69 -12.70 1.77 10.75
C GLU A 69 -12.89 2.09 9.27
N THR A 70 -13.12 3.36 8.92
CA THR A 70 -13.24 3.80 7.53
C THR A 70 -11.95 3.55 6.74
N VAL A 71 -10.79 3.92 7.31
CA VAL A 71 -9.48 3.72 6.70
C VAL A 71 -9.11 2.24 6.62
N GLN A 72 -9.36 1.45 7.67
CA GLN A 72 -9.12 0.01 7.68
C GLN A 72 -10.01 -0.72 6.68
N THR A 73 -11.28 -0.33 6.55
CA THR A 73 -12.20 -0.90 5.56
C THR A 73 -11.76 -0.57 4.13
N HIS A 74 -11.25 0.64 3.89
CA HIS A 74 -10.66 0.98 2.59
C HIS A 74 -9.40 0.17 2.31
N HIS A 75 -8.50 0.04 3.30
CA HIS A 75 -7.30 -0.78 3.18
C HIS A 75 -7.62 -2.26 2.95
N LYS A 76 -8.63 -2.81 3.61
CA LYS A 76 -9.03 -4.22 3.46
C LYS A 76 -9.46 -4.53 2.03
N LEU A 77 -10.17 -3.62 1.37
CA LEU A 77 -10.71 -3.80 0.02
C LEU A 77 -9.71 -3.44 -1.08
N TYR A 78 -9.09 -2.26 -0.99
CA TYR A 78 -8.26 -1.73 -2.08
C TYR A 78 -6.77 -1.82 -1.82
N LYS A 79 -6.36 -1.93 -0.55
CA LYS A 79 -4.96 -2.04 -0.07
C LYS A 79 -4.08 -0.82 -0.33
N THR A 80 -4.51 0.12 -1.16
CA THR A 80 -3.85 1.39 -1.48
C THR A 80 -4.81 2.56 -1.20
N GLY A 81 -4.47 3.81 -1.55
CA GLY A 81 -5.38 4.97 -1.43
C GLY A 81 -5.63 5.56 -0.03
N THR A 82 -5.20 4.90 1.05
CA THR A 82 -5.49 5.30 2.44
C THR A 82 -4.96 6.69 2.83
N SER A 83 -3.78 7.10 2.34
CA SER A 83 -3.25 8.45 2.62
C SER A 83 -4.09 9.55 1.96
N SER A 84 -4.61 9.31 0.74
CA SER A 84 -5.48 10.27 0.05
C SER A 84 -6.82 10.39 0.76
N LEU A 85 -7.41 9.26 1.16
CA LEU A 85 -8.62 9.19 1.99
C LEU A 85 -8.45 10.01 3.28
N LEU A 86 -7.43 9.70 4.09
CA LEU A 86 -7.18 10.38 5.36
C LEU A 86 -6.99 11.89 5.17
N PHE A 87 -6.25 12.29 4.14
CA PHE A 87 -6.03 13.71 3.85
C PHE A 87 -7.32 14.43 3.50
N LEU A 88 -8.13 13.87 2.59
CA LEU A 88 -9.37 14.50 2.12
C LEU A 88 -10.43 14.57 3.22
N VAL A 89 -10.48 13.59 4.13
CA VAL A 89 -11.31 13.69 5.34
C VAL A 89 -10.97 14.97 6.11
N GLY A 90 -9.68 15.24 6.32
CA GLY A 90 -9.26 16.46 7.03
C GLY A 90 -9.56 17.74 6.26
N ALA A 91 -9.28 17.77 4.95
CA ALA A 91 -9.52 18.94 4.11
C ALA A 91 -11.02 19.27 4.00
N TRP A 92 -11.86 18.27 3.77
CA TRP A 92 -13.31 18.47 3.65
C TRP A 92 -14.01 18.65 5.00
N SER A 93 -13.46 18.14 6.11
CA SER A 93 -13.95 18.52 7.44
C SER A 93 -13.82 20.03 7.68
N LYS A 94 -12.67 20.63 7.29
CA LYS A 94 -12.48 22.09 7.34
C LYS A 94 -13.41 22.82 6.37
N ALA A 95 -13.60 22.28 5.16
CA ALA A 95 -14.52 22.85 4.18
C ALA A 95 -15.96 22.93 4.72
N VAL A 96 -16.42 21.86 5.37
CA VAL A 96 -17.75 21.80 6.00
C VAL A 96 -17.84 22.73 7.21
N LEU A 97 -16.80 22.79 8.06
CA LEU A 97 -16.75 23.75 9.16
C LEU A 97 -16.88 25.19 8.66
N ASN A 98 -16.21 25.54 7.56
CA ASN A 98 -16.37 26.86 6.95
C ASN A 98 -17.80 27.09 6.42
N CYS A 99 -18.48 26.07 5.91
CA CYS A 99 -19.89 26.19 5.54
C CYS A 99 -20.78 26.47 6.76
N LEU A 100 -20.52 25.81 7.89
CA LEU A 100 -21.27 26.03 9.14
C LEU A 100 -21.05 27.43 9.71
N ASN A 101 -19.83 27.94 9.64
CA ASN A 101 -19.50 29.31 10.08
C ASN A 101 -20.21 30.38 9.23
N GLU A 102 -20.56 30.06 7.97
CA GLU A 102 -21.34 30.91 7.08
C GLU A 102 -22.87 30.68 7.22
N ASP A 103 -23.30 30.03 8.31
CA ASP A 103 -24.70 29.71 8.63
C ASP A 103 -25.44 28.91 7.51
N ILE A 104 -24.70 28.10 6.73
CA ILE A 104 -25.29 27.29 5.65
C ILE A 104 -26.02 26.07 6.24
N PRO A 105 -27.29 25.79 5.85
CA PRO A 105 -28.04 24.65 6.37
C PRO A 105 -27.38 23.30 6.05
N ILE A 106 -27.27 22.43 7.06
CA ILE A 106 -26.69 21.07 6.94
C ILE A 106 -27.27 20.27 5.75
N PRO A 107 -28.59 20.19 5.53
CA PRO A 107 -29.12 19.42 4.40
C PRO A 107 -28.66 19.94 3.03
N THR A 108 -28.46 21.26 2.90
CA THR A 108 -27.95 21.89 1.67
C THR A 108 -26.46 21.61 1.50
N ILE A 109 -25.66 21.63 2.57
CA ILE A 109 -24.24 21.22 2.54
C ILE A 109 -24.13 19.77 2.03
N VAL A 110 -24.86 18.85 2.66
CA VAL A 110 -24.86 17.42 2.29
C VAL A 110 -25.24 17.24 0.82
N SER A 111 -26.38 17.81 0.40
CA SER A 111 -26.85 17.65 -0.98
C SER A 111 -25.87 18.22 -2.00
N VAL A 112 -25.37 19.44 -1.79
CA VAL A 112 -24.52 20.12 -2.77
C VAL A 112 -23.11 19.53 -2.82
N MET A 113 -22.53 19.12 -1.69
CA MET A 113 -21.20 18.49 -1.71
C MET A 113 -21.24 17.11 -2.36
N SER A 114 -22.25 16.29 -2.06
CA SER A 114 -22.43 14.99 -2.72
C SER A 114 -22.63 15.16 -4.24
N GLU A 115 -23.55 16.04 -4.65
CA GLU A 115 -23.78 16.33 -6.07
C GLU A 115 -22.51 16.88 -6.73
N GLY A 116 -21.76 17.74 -6.05
CA GLY A 116 -20.50 18.31 -6.53
C GLY A 116 -19.43 17.25 -6.77
N LEU A 117 -19.28 16.30 -5.84
CA LEU A 117 -18.35 15.18 -6.00
C LEU A 117 -18.77 14.27 -7.16
N ASP A 118 -20.06 13.92 -7.25
CA ASP A 118 -20.56 13.05 -8.32
C ASP A 118 -20.35 13.68 -9.71
N ASN A 119 -20.66 14.97 -9.88
CA ASN A 119 -20.38 15.69 -11.14
C ASN A 119 -18.88 15.67 -11.48
N ALA A 120 -18.02 15.87 -10.49
CA ALA A 120 -16.57 15.83 -10.70
C ALA A 120 -16.09 14.42 -11.10
N ILE A 121 -16.68 13.36 -10.54
CA ILE A 121 -16.36 11.97 -10.90
C ILE A 121 -16.86 11.65 -12.32
N GLU A 122 -18.08 12.04 -12.68
CA GLU A 122 -18.65 11.84 -14.02
C GLU A 122 -17.78 12.51 -15.09
N ALA A 123 -17.31 13.73 -14.82
CA ALA A 123 -16.42 14.44 -15.73
C ALA A 123 -15.10 13.70 -16.02
N LEU A 124 -14.61 12.90 -15.07
CA LEU A 124 -13.37 12.14 -15.19
C LEU A 124 -13.52 10.87 -16.04
N GLU A 125 -14.72 10.39 -16.35
CA GLU A 125 -14.91 9.20 -17.18
C GLU A 125 -14.20 9.30 -18.53
N THR A 126 -14.21 10.51 -19.11
CA THR A 126 -13.54 10.82 -20.39
C THR A 126 -12.01 10.85 -20.29
N CYS A 127 -11.46 10.91 -19.07
CA CYS A 127 -10.02 10.98 -18.80
C CYS A 127 -9.39 9.60 -18.52
N GLN A 128 -10.18 8.53 -18.47
CA GLN A 128 -9.67 7.17 -18.28
C GLN A 128 -8.82 6.74 -19.48
N VAL A 129 -7.62 6.25 -19.21
CA VAL A 129 -6.71 5.75 -20.24
C VAL A 129 -6.75 4.22 -20.23
N HIS A 130 -7.05 3.64 -21.39
CA HIS A 130 -7.02 2.18 -21.57
C HIS A 130 -5.57 1.70 -21.66
N ILE A 131 -5.23 0.61 -20.96
CA ILE A 131 -3.86 0.08 -20.93
C ILE A 131 -3.41 -0.35 -22.32
N ASP A 132 -4.26 -1.03 -23.10
CA ASP A 132 -3.90 -1.47 -24.45
C ASP A 132 -3.46 -0.30 -25.36
N ASN A 133 -4.14 0.85 -25.29
CA ASN A 133 -3.78 2.04 -26.07
C ASN A 133 -2.41 2.59 -25.67
N LEU A 134 -2.03 2.47 -24.39
CA LEU A 134 -0.70 2.86 -23.93
C LEU A 134 0.37 1.93 -24.48
N LEU A 135 0.14 0.62 -24.42
CA LEU A 135 1.09 -0.37 -24.92
C LEU A 135 1.38 -0.16 -26.42
N GLU A 136 0.36 0.13 -27.22
CA GLU A 136 0.51 0.47 -28.64
C GLU A 136 1.30 1.77 -28.87
N ASN A 137 1.02 2.81 -28.07
CA ASN A 137 1.69 4.10 -28.17
C ASN A 137 3.18 4.02 -27.81
N PHE A 138 3.56 3.24 -26.80
CA PHE A 138 4.96 3.03 -26.43
C PHE A 138 5.74 2.30 -27.53
N ASN A 139 5.13 1.30 -28.18
CA ASN A 139 5.72 0.58 -29.31
C ASN A 139 5.95 1.52 -30.52
N SER A 140 5.07 2.49 -30.74
CA SER A 140 5.22 3.48 -31.82
C SER A 140 6.37 4.48 -31.58
N LYS A 141 6.62 4.90 -30.33
CA LYS A 141 7.71 5.83 -29.98
C LYS A 141 9.09 5.17 -30.07
N GLN A 142 9.21 3.87 -29.78
CA GLN A 142 10.47 3.12 -29.95
C GLN A 142 10.88 2.94 -31.42
N ASN A 143 9.91 2.82 -32.34
CA ASN A 143 10.19 2.66 -33.78
C ASN A 143 10.69 3.94 -34.48
N VAL A 144 10.54 5.11 -33.86
CA VAL A 144 11.03 6.38 -34.43
C VAL A 144 12.53 6.59 -34.14
N LEU A 145 13.07 5.96 -33.09
CA LEU A 145 14.47 6.07 -32.69
C LEU A 145 15.40 5.04 -33.37
N THR A 146 14.88 4.06 -34.11
CA THR A 146 15.67 2.98 -34.71
C THR A 146 15.73 2.99 -36.25
N SER A 147 15.19 4.00 -36.94
CA SER A 147 15.27 4.10 -38.40
C SER A 147 15.96 5.37 -38.92
N LYS A 148 17.29 5.30 -39.12
CA LYS A 148 18.06 5.65 -40.36
C LYS A 148 19.51 6.07 -40.06
N PRO A 149 20.52 5.41 -40.67
CA PRO A 149 21.77 6.04 -41.05
C PRO A 149 21.65 6.54 -42.51
N GLY A 150 21.83 7.83 -42.74
CA GLY A 150 21.76 8.39 -44.09
C GLY A 150 22.38 9.77 -44.20
N ARG A 151 23.64 9.83 -44.64
CA ARG A 151 24.31 11.03 -45.15
C ARG A 151 23.45 11.72 -46.20
N LEU A 152 23.29 13.04 -46.13
CA LEU A 152 23.32 13.96 -47.29
C LEU A 152 23.45 15.44 -46.85
N SER A 153 24.42 16.08 -47.53
CA SER A 153 24.88 17.47 -47.66
C SER A 153 23.97 18.68 -47.32
N CYS A 154 24.60 19.64 -46.62
CA CYS A 154 24.69 21.10 -46.79
C CYS A 154 23.55 21.92 -47.44
N GLY A 155 23.17 23.02 -46.76
CA GLY A 155 22.46 24.18 -47.30
C GLY A 155 22.26 25.26 -46.21
N SER A 156 23.08 26.31 -46.25
CA SER A 156 23.07 27.50 -45.40
C SER A 156 21.91 28.45 -45.73
N ASP A 157 21.32 29.14 -44.73
CA ASP A 157 21.52 30.59 -44.55
C ASP A 157 20.68 31.26 -43.44
N THR A 158 21.43 31.99 -42.60
CA THR A 158 21.18 33.31 -41.98
C THR A 158 20.21 33.52 -40.79
N SER A 159 20.83 33.66 -39.60
CA SER A 159 20.94 34.89 -38.74
C SER A 159 19.63 35.48 -38.12
N SER A 160 19.55 35.93 -36.85
CA SER A 160 20.55 36.59 -36.00
C SER A 160 19.99 36.98 -34.61
N ARG A 161 20.92 37.34 -33.70
CA ARG A 161 20.86 38.22 -32.49
C ARG A 161 20.86 37.50 -31.14
N HIS A 162 21.68 37.87 -30.16
CA HIS A 162 22.99 38.55 -30.10
C HIS A 162 23.46 38.34 -28.64
N LEU A 163 24.64 37.77 -28.42
CA LEU A 163 25.38 37.90 -27.17
C LEU A 163 26.36 39.07 -27.33
N ILE A 164 26.58 39.82 -26.25
CA ILE A 164 27.78 40.64 -26.10
C ILE A 164 28.53 40.15 -24.86
N THR A 165 29.73 39.65 -25.13
CA THR A 165 30.81 39.32 -24.20
C THR A 165 31.77 40.50 -24.04
N GLY A 166 32.45 40.58 -22.89
CA GLY A 166 33.75 41.25 -22.71
C GLY A 166 34.31 40.86 -21.34
N ALA A 167 35.23 39.89 -21.26
CA ALA A 167 36.70 40.01 -21.38
C ALA A 167 37.39 40.22 -20.00
N SER A 168 38.14 39.20 -19.58
CA SER A 168 39.11 39.15 -18.45
C SER A 168 40.42 39.89 -18.82
N PRO A 169 41.55 39.86 -18.04
CA PRO A 169 41.81 39.39 -16.66
C PRO A 169 42.72 40.34 -15.81
N SER A 170 42.85 40.14 -14.47
CA SER A 170 44.14 40.12 -13.72
C SER A 170 44.03 40.32 -12.19
N GLN A 171 44.76 39.46 -11.47
CA GLN A 171 45.55 39.63 -10.22
C GLN A 171 45.01 40.36 -8.95
N SER A 172 44.78 39.52 -7.94
CA SER A 172 45.39 39.57 -6.58
C SER A 172 44.81 40.45 -5.45
N LYS A 173 44.74 39.79 -4.27
CA LYS A 173 44.79 40.25 -2.86
C LYS A 173 43.49 40.60 -2.10
N SER A 174 43.19 39.73 -1.12
CA SER A 174 42.78 39.95 0.30
C SER A 174 41.82 41.10 0.63
N SER A 175 40.78 40.98 1.45
CA SER A 175 40.58 40.15 2.66
C SER A 175 39.11 40.21 3.13
N SER A 176 38.64 39.05 3.62
CA SER A 176 37.60 38.75 4.64
C SER A 176 36.76 39.87 5.26
N VAL A 177 35.45 39.61 5.48
CA VAL A 177 34.83 39.21 6.77
C VAL A 177 33.42 38.56 6.55
N PHE A 178 33.30 37.29 6.99
CA PHE A 178 32.17 36.51 7.59
C PHE A 178 30.73 37.07 7.63
N SER A 179 29.61 36.32 7.67
CA SER A 179 29.27 34.87 7.72
C SER A 179 27.74 34.76 7.54
N GLY A 180 27.25 33.69 6.91
CA GLY A 180 25.84 33.30 6.92
C GLY A 180 25.71 31.83 6.57
N LYS A 181 25.84 30.97 7.59
CA LYS A 181 25.98 29.52 7.51
C LYS A 181 24.85 28.84 6.73
N ASN A 182 25.23 27.96 5.82
CA ASN A 182 24.41 26.84 5.36
C ASN A 182 23.97 26.01 6.58
N ILE A 183 22.68 26.04 6.89
CA ILE A 183 22.10 25.10 7.85
C ILE A 183 22.00 23.75 7.14
N LYS A 184 23.04 22.94 7.33
CA LYS A 184 23.05 21.51 7.03
C LYS A 184 22.09 20.86 8.04
N LEU A 185 20.87 20.56 7.61
CA LEU A 185 19.94 19.76 8.41
C LEU A 185 20.49 18.33 8.49
N HIS A 186 20.92 17.95 9.69
CA HIS A 186 21.28 16.56 10.02
C HIS A 186 19.99 15.74 10.16
N LEU A 187 19.44 15.28 9.04
CA LEU A 187 18.52 14.13 9.04
C LEU A 187 19.32 12.86 9.37
N SER A 188 18.72 11.97 10.17
CA SER A 188 19.34 10.73 10.63
C SER A 188 19.92 9.94 9.46
N ARG A 189 21.21 9.64 9.55
CA ARG A 189 22.09 8.97 8.57
C ARG A 189 21.65 7.55 8.16
N HIS A 190 20.51 7.05 8.65
CA HIS A 190 20.10 5.65 8.57
C HIS A 190 19.04 5.35 7.50
N PHE A 191 18.43 6.38 6.88
CA PHE A 191 17.41 6.19 5.85
C PHE A 191 17.75 7.03 4.61
N ARG A 192 18.77 6.62 3.85
CA ARG A 192 18.91 7.07 2.46
C ARG A 192 18.37 5.98 1.55
N MET A 193 17.44 6.35 0.66
CA MET A 193 17.30 5.67 -0.62
C MET A 193 18.58 5.92 -1.40
N SER A 194 19.22 4.85 -1.87
CA SER A 194 20.42 4.94 -2.67
C SER A 194 20.04 5.46 -4.06
N ASP A 195 20.48 6.65 -4.43
CA ASP A 195 20.64 7.02 -5.84
C ASP A 195 21.76 6.14 -6.39
N VAL A 196 21.40 5.07 -7.10
CA VAL A 196 22.36 4.26 -7.82
C VAL A 196 22.70 5.03 -9.09
N GLY A 197 23.88 5.65 -9.09
CA GLY A 197 24.50 6.18 -10.29
C GLY A 197 24.68 5.07 -11.32
N THR A 198 24.21 5.35 -12.53
CA THR A 198 24.36 4.50 -13.71
C THR A 198 25.84 4.31 -14.03
N GLN A 199 26.38 3.13 -13.71
CA GLN A 199 27.55 2.60 -14.41
C GLN A 199 27.11 1.30 -15.08
N GLU A 200 26.90 1.39 -16.39
CA GLU A 200 26.83 0.25 -17.29
C GLU A 200 28.19 -0.45 -17.26
N GLU A 201 28.24 -1.65 -16.70
CA GLU A 201 29.30 -2.61 -17.01
C GLU A 201 28.67 -3.91 -17.49
N ALA A 202 29.07 -4.28 -18.70
CA ALA A 202 28.52 -5.36 -19.50
C ALA A 202 28.73 -6.73 -18.84
N LEU A 203 27.64 -7.50 -18.73
CA LEU A 203 27.69 -8.95 -18.57
C LEU A 203 27.03 -9.59 -19.78
N SER A 204 27.88 -10.26 -20.55
CA SER A 204 27.56 -11.09 -21.70
C SER A 204 26.81 -12.35 -21.25
N ASP A 205 25.56 -12.50 -21.66
CA ASP A 205 24.85 -13.78 -21.66
C ASP A 205 24.54 -14.14 -23.12
N SER A 206 25.11 -15.27 -23.55
CA SER A 206 24.88 -15.87 -24.85
C SER A 206 23.48 -16.48 -24.90
N PHE A 207 22.55 -15.84 -25.60
CA PHE A 207 21.28 -16.44 -26.02
C PHE A 207 21.02 -16.17 -27.50
N ASP A 208 20.63 -17.24 -28.18
CA ASP A 208 20.34 -17.30 -29.62
C ASP A 208 19.37 -16.19 -30.08
N GLU A 209 19.81 -15.53 -31.14
CA GLU A 209 19.23 -14.35 -31.76
C GLU A 209 17.99 -14.73 -32.58
N SER A 210 16.80 -14.79 -31.96
CA SER A 210 15.53 -14.89 -32.69
C SER A 210 14.28 -14.43 -31.92
N SER A 211 14.23 -13.19 -31.40
CA SER A 211 12.94 -12.54 -31.10
C SER A 211 13.07 -11.04 -30.80
N SER A 212 13.07 -10.19 -31.83
CA SER A 212 13.08 -8.73 -31.65
C SER A 212 11.75 -8.13 -31.19
N THR A 213 10.65 -8.90 -31.23
CA THR A 213 9.31 -8.43 -30.84
C THR A 213 9.02 -8.62 -29.35
N VAL A 214 9.54 -9.68 -28.70
CA VAL A 214 9.27 -9.97 -27.28
C VAL A 214 10.02 -9.01 -26.33
N ALA A 215 11.16 -8.47 -26.76
CA ALA A 215 11.93 -7.52 -25.96
C ALA A 215 11.25 -6.14 -25.84
N ALA A 216 10.56 -5.68 -26.89
CA ALA A 216 9.86 -4.39 -26.93
C ALA A 216 8.63 -4.38 -26.01
N ASP A 217 7.80 -5.43 -26.05
CA ASP A 217 6.62 -5.56 -25.17
C ASP A 217 7.02 -5.59 -23.68
N CYS A 218 8.19 -6.15 -23.37
CA CYS A 218 8.72 -6.23 -22.01
C CYS A 218 9.18 -4.85 -21.48
N ALA A 219 9.79 -4.02 -22.34
CA ALA A 219 10.19 -2.65 -22.00
C ALA A 219 8.96 -1.75 -21.80
N THR A 220 7.95 -1.90 -22.65
CA THR A 220 6.69 -1.16 -22.58
C THR A 220 5.90 -1.50 -21.31
N PHE A 221 5.76 -2.78 -20.97
CA PHE A 221 5.14 -3.21 -19.72
C PHE A 221 5.90 -2.66 -18.50
N ARG A 222 7.24 -2.72 -18.54
CA ARG A 222 8.08 -2.18 -17.48
C ARG A 222 7.83 -0.68 -17.27
N ALA A 223 7.72 0.11 -18.35
CA ALA A 223 7.42 1.53 -18.26
C ALA A 223 6.05 1.79 -17.60
N LEU A 224 5.02 1.03 -17.99
CA LEU A 224 3.69 1.08 -17.36
C LEU A 224 3.76 0.72 -15.86
N ALA A 225 4.40 -0.39 -15.48
CA ALA A 225 4.50 -0.75 -14.08
C ALA A 225 5.27 0.30 -13.27
N MET A 226 6.35 0.85 -13.82
CA MET A 226 7.13 1.91 -13.15
C MET A 226 6.34 3.21 -12.98
N SER A 227 5.44 3.55 -13.92
CA SER A 227 4.53 4.69 -13.79
C SER A 227 3.52 4.56 -12.64
N LEU A 228 3.27 3.34 -12.16
CA LEU A 228 2.43 3.03 -11.00
C LEU A 228 3.24 2.92 -9.69
N SER A 229 4.54 3.29 -9.68
CA SER A 229 5.41 3.13 -8.49
C SER A 229 5.16 4.16 -7.38
N HIS A 230 4.64 5.35 -7.71
CA HIS A 230 4.45 6.52 -6.82
C HIS A 230 5.64 6.73 -5.87
N GLY A 231 6.85 6.80 -6.41
CA GLY A 231 8.07 7.08 -5.65
C GLY A 231 8.77 5.86 -5.04
N ASN A 232 8.15 4.67 -5.02
CA ASN A 232 8.82 3.44 -4.60
C ASN A 232 9.20 2.53 -5.78
N GLN A 233 10.24 2.96 -6.49
CA GLN A 233 10.78 2.24 -7.64
C GLN A 233 11.35 0.86 -7.26
N SER A 234 12.02 0.75 -6.11
CA SER A 234 12.62 -0.50 -5.65
C SER A 234 11.58 -1.62 -5.42
N ALA A 235 10.49 -1.29 -4.74
CA ALA A 235 9.40 -2.23 -4.50
C ALA A 235 8.63 -2.55 -5.79
N MET A 236 8.46 -1.56 -6.68
CA MET A 236 7.84 -1.79 -7.98
C MET A 236 8.72 -2.70 -8.86
N GLN A 237 10.04 -2.58 -8.78
CA GLN A 237 10.96 -3.49 -9.47
C GLN A 237 10.76 -4.94 -9.05
N LEU A 238 10.68 -5.20 -7.74
CA LEU A 238 10.38 -6.54 -7.22
C LEU A 238 9.00 -7.04 -7.68
N THR A 239 8.02 -6.14 -7.75
CA THR A 239 6.67 -6.45 -8.25
C THR A 239 6.70 -6.87 -9.72
N ILE A 240 7.45 -6.15 -10.56
CA ILE A 240 7.66 -6.50 -11.98
C ILE A 240 8.31 -7.87 -12.10
N GLU A 241 9.36 -8.14 -11.34
CA GLU A 241 10.03 -9.46 -11.37
C GLU A 241 9.10 -10.59 -10.90
N ALA A 242 8.29 -10.38 -9.86
CA ALA A 242 7.29 -11.35 -9.42
C ALA A 242 6.25 -11.66 -10.50
N TYR A 243 5.72 -10.62 -11.15
CA TYR A 243 4.79 -10.79 -12.27
C TYR A 243 5.45 -11.52 -13.47
N ARG A 244 6.71 -11.19 -13.79
CA ARG A 244 7.46 -11.88 -14.87
C ARG A 244 7.62 -13.38 -14.59
N VAL A 245 7.99 -13.74 -13.37
CA VAL A 245 8.12 -15.15 -12.94
C VAL A 245 6.78 -15.87 -13.07
N GLN A 246 5.68 -15.22 -12.69
CA GLN A 246 4.33 -15.80 -12.81
C GLN A 246 3.94 -16.04 -14.28
N ILE A 247 4.18 -15.07 -15.17
CA ILE A 247 3.85 -15.25 -16.59
C ILE A 247 4.70 -16.36 -17.22
N GLN A 248 5.98 -16.43 -16.89
CA GLN A 248 6.85 -17.49 -17.40
C GLN A 248 6.33 -18.86 -17.01
N TYR A 249 5.80 -18.99 -15.80
CA TYR A 249 5.13 -20.19 -15.32
C TYR A 249 3.87 -20.51 -16.15
N ASP A 250 2.98 -19.53 -16.35
CA ASP A 250 1.70 -19.71 -17.05
C ASP A 250 1.87 -19.96 -18.57
N ARG A 251 2.92 -19.39 -19.20
CA ARG A 251 3.21 -19.57 -20.64
C ARG A 251 3.67 -20.99 -20.99
N VAL A 252 4.19 -21.74 -20.03
CA VAL A 252 4.46 -23.18 -20.22
C VAL A 252 3.14 -23.97 -20.30
N ALA A 253 2.04 -23.42 -19.80
CA ALA A 253 0.73 -24.06 -19.79
C ALA A 253 -0.20 -23.62 -20.93
N ASN A 254 -0.18 -22.36 -21.36
CA ASN A 254 -1.09 -21.86 -22.40
C ASN A 254 -0.41 -20.85 -23.35
N SER A 255 -0.48 -21.14 -24.65
CA SER A 255 -0.13 -20.22 -25.72
C SER A 255 -1.40 -19.53 -26.24
N VAL A 256 -1.28 -18.28 -26.68
CA VAL A 256 -2.33 -17.51 -27.37
C VAL A 256 -3.27 -16.68 -26.46
N SER A 257 -2.74 -15.61 -25.86
CA SER A 257 -3.54 -14.38 -25.68
C SER A 257 -2.68 -13.14 -25.96
N ARG A 258 -3.28 -12.13 -26.60
CA ARG A 258 -2.66 -10.82 -26.87
C ARG A 258 -2.82 -9.84 -25.70
N THR A 259 -3.68 -10.15 -24.73
CA THR A 259 -3.90 -9.31 -23.54
C THR A 259 -2.88 -9.65 -22.45
N LEU A 260 -2.47 -8.64 -21.67
CA LEU A 260 -1.66 -8.88 -20.48
C LEU A 260 -2.43 -9.79 -19.50
N PRO A 261 -1.84 -10.91 -19.04
CA PRO A 261 -2.49 -11.76 -18.06
C PRO A 261 -2.68 -11.04 -16.73
N GLN A 262 -3.68 -11.46 -15.96
CA GLN A 262 -3.93 -10.89 -14.64
C GLN A 262 -2.77 -11.26 -13.69
N PHE A 263 -2.40 -10.32 -12.82
CA PHE A 263 -1.43 -10.59 -11.78
C PHE A 263 -2.11 -11.32 -10.61
N ASP A 264 -1.73 -12.58 -10.38
CA ASP A 264 -2.35 -13.44 -9.37
C ASP A 264 -1.64 -13.22 -8.04
N ILE A 265 -2.23 -12.33 -7.24
CA ILE A 265 -1.69 -11.96 -5.93
C ILE A 265 -1.72 -13.14 -4.96
N ASP A 266 -2.69 -14.06 -5.11
CA ASP A 266 -2.87 -15.15 -4.16
C ASP A 266 -1.69 -16.12 -4.19
N LYS A 267 -0.93 -16.18 -5.29
CA LYS A 267 0.30 -16.98 -5.37
C LYS A 267 1.53 -16.31 -4.75
N LEU A 268 1.43 -15.04 -4.37
CA LEU A 268 2.54 -14.24 -3.86
C LEU A 268 2.62 -14.29 -2.33
N VAL A 269 3.83 -14.49 -1.81
CA VAL A 269 4.12 -14.49 -0.37
C VAL A 269 5.33 -13.60 -0.10
N THR A 270 5.40 -13.05 1.12
CA THR A 270 6.54 -12.23 1.56
C THR A 270 7.28 -12.92 2.69
N CYS A 271 8.60 -12.89 2.63
CA CYS A 271 9.49 -13.31 3.71
C CYS A 271 10.33 -12.12 4.16
N LEU A 272 10.15 -11.68 5.42
CA LEU A 272 10.86 -10.54 5.98
C LEU A 272 12.16 -11.03 6.64
N LEU A 273 13.31 -10.62 6.11
CA LEU A 273 14.64 -10.99 6.60
C LEU A 273 15.34 -9.82 7.30
N PRO A 274 15.46 -9.85 8.64
CA PRO A 274 16.21 -8.84 9.37
C PRO A 274 17.73 -8.98 9.18
N GLY A 275 18.45 -7.86 9.29
CA GLY A 275 19.91 -7.79 9.35
C GLY A 275 20.60 -7.58 8.00
N LEU A 276 19.98 -8.00 6.89
CA LEU A 276 20.55 -7.79 5.55
C LEU A 276 20.21 -6.41 4.98
N PRO A 277 21.14 -5.79 4.23
CA PRO A 277 20.83 -4.61 3.43
C PRO A 277 19.65 -4.79 2.46
N GLU A 278 18.91 -3.72 2.20
CA GLU A 278 17.71 -3.72 1.35
C GLU A 278 17.95 -4.17 -0.09
N HIS A 279 19.15 -3.98 -0.63
CA HIS A 279 19.50 -4.39 -1.99
C HIS A 279 19.60 -5.92 -2.18
N TYR A 280 19.60 -6.71 -1.09
CA TYR A 280 19.49 -8.17 -1.16
C TYR A 280 18.05 -8.65 -1.29
N SER A 281 17.06 -7.75 -1.26
CA SER A 281 15.67 -8.13 -1.50
C SER A 281 15.51 -8.66 -2.92
N CYS A 282 14.82 -9.78 -3.08
CA CYS A 282 14.69 -10.45 -4.37
C CYS A 282 13.40 -11.27 -4.47
N VAL A 283 13.17 -11.84 -5.64
CA VAL A 283 12.02 -12.70 -5.93
C VAL A 283 12.53 -14.10 -6.23
N ASN A 284 11.93 -15.11 -5.59
CA ASN A 284 12.27 -16.52 -5.80
C ASN A 284 11.00 -17.35 -6.00
N THR A 285 11.12 -18.42 -6.80
CA THR A 285 10.09 -19.44 -6.92
C THR A 285 10.10 -20.39 -5.74
N GLY A 286 8.92 -20.84 -5.33
CA GLY A 286 8.73 -21.67 -4.13
C GLY A 286 8.52 -20.85 -2.87
N PHE A 287 8.54 -21.55 -1.73
CA PHE A 287 8.24 -20.99 -0.42
C PHE A 287 9.51 -20.77 0.38
N ILE A 288 9.76 -19.53 0.80
CA ILE A 288 10.90 -19.19 1.68
C ILE A 288 10.38 -18.78 3.05
N THR A 289 10.96 -19.35 4.09
CA THR A 289 10.62 -19.01 5.48
C THR A 289 11.87 -18.93 6.36
N LEU A 290 11.73 -18.25 7.49
CA LEU A 290 12.76 -18.17 8.52
C LEU A 290 12.61 -19.32 9.52
N LEU A 291 13.69 -20.07 9.71
CA LEU A 291 13.80 -21.05 10.80
C LEU A 291 14.53 -20.45 11.98
N SER A 292 14.22 -20.96 13.18
CA SER A 292 14.87 -20.58 14.43
C SER A 292 15.28 -21.81 15.24
N GLY A 293 16.16 -21.63 16.21
CA GLY A 293 16.63 -22.71 17.08
C GLY A 293 17.46 -23.76 16.33
N GLU A 294 17.21 -25.04 16.62
CA GLU A 294 18.01 -26.18 16.11
C GLU A 294 17.50 -26.74 14.77
N GLN A 295 16.36 -26.26 14.26
CA GLN A 295 15.82 -26.70 12.97
C GLN A 295 16.77 -26.58 11.76
N PRO A 296 17.68 -25.57 11.67
CA PRO A 296 18.66 -25.49 10.58
C PRO A 296 19.57 -26.72 10.48
N ILE A 297 19.81 -27.46 11.57
CA ILE A 297 20.59 -28.71 11.53
C ILE A 297 19.88 -29.75 10.67
N VAL A 298 18.56 -29.87 10.80
CA VAL A 298 17.73 -30.77 9.99
C VAL A 298 17.82 -30.43 8.50
N VAL A 299 17.89 -29.14 8.17
CA VAL A 299 18.00 -28.66 6.78
C VAL A 299 19.29 -29.15 6.14
N GLN A 300 20.41 -29.14 6.88
CA GLN A 300 21.69 -29.64 6.38
C GLN A 300 21.62 -31.14 6.03
N HIS A 301 20.88 -31.93 6.80
CA HIS A 301 20.69 -33.36 6.55
C HIS A 301 19.72 -33.66 5.39
N LEU A 302 18.70 -32.83 5.21
CA LEU A 302 17.67 -33.01 4.17
C LEU A 302 18.03 -32.35 2.84
N SER A 303 19.02 -31.45 2.82
CA SER A 303 19.40 -30.69 1.63
C SER A 303 19.83 -31.60 0.48
N GLY A 304 19.25 -31.40 -0.71
CA GLY A 304 19.58 -32.16 -1.92
C GLY A 304 18.84 -33.50 -2.08
N LEU A 305 17.98 -33.88 -1.12
CA LEU A 305 17.12 -35.05 -1.24
C LEU A 305 15.77 -34.69 -1.90
N SER A 306 15.08 -35.71 -2.42
CA SER A 306 13.65 -35.62 -2.75
C SER A 306 12.86 -35.94 -1.50
N LEU A 307 12.04 -35.00 -1.04
CA LEU A 307 11.42 -35.03 0.28
C LEU A 307 9.95 -35.39 0.21
N HIS A 308 9.51 -36.12 1.24
CA HIS A 308 8.10 -36.40 1.51
C HIS A 308 7.49 -35.31 2.38
N VAL A 309 6.39 -34.73 1.91
CA VAL A 309 5.71 -33.60 2.54
C VAL A 309 4.33 -33.99 3.02
N ILE A 310 3.97 -33.57 4.24
CA ILE A 310 2.59 -33.63 4.75
C ILE A 310 2.10 -32.21 5.02
N LEU A 311 0.81 -32.00 4.73
CA LEU A 311 0.13 -30.72 4.88
C LEU A 311 -0.99 -30.85 5.92
N ILE A 312 -0.99 -29.97 6.93
CA ILE A 312 -1.91 -30.04 8.07
C ILE A 312 -2.77 -28.76 8.17
N ASP A 313 -4.09 -28.96 8.14
CA ASP A 313 -5.14 -27.96 8.30
C ASP A 313 -5.57 -27.85 9.76
N GLY A 314 -4.74 -27.16 10.56
CA GLY A 314 -4.98 -26.97 11.99
C GLY A 314 -3.71 -26.89 12.81
N ASP A 315 -3.86 -27.01 14.12
CA ASP A 315 -2.73 -27.12 15.04
C ASP A 315 -2.26 -28.57 15.16
N LEU A 316 -0.94 -28.76 15.16
CA LEU A 316 -0.30 -30.03 15.43
C LEU A 316 -0.01 -30.17 16.92
N THR A 317 -1.08 -30.27 17.71
CA THR A 317 -1.02 -30.42 19.17
C THR A 317 -1.99 -31.51 19.65
N HIS A 318 -1.70 -32.12 20.80
CA HIS A 318 -2.59 -33.09 21.42
C HIS A 318 -3.98 -32.50 21.78
N GLN A 319 -4.05 -31.20 22.02
CA GLN A 319 -5.26 -30.51 22.47
C GLN A 319 -6.13 -30.00 21.32
N TYR A 320 -5.64 -30.07 20.08
CA TYR A 320 -6.36 -29.53 18.94
C TYR A 320 -7.65 -30.32 18.66
N HIS A 321 -8.73 -29.56 18.51
CA HIS A 321 -10.02 -30.06 18.09
C HIS A 321 -10.53 -29.17 16.97
N HIS A 322 -10.92 -29.79 15.85
CA HIS A 322 -11.52 -29.05 14.74
C HIS A 322 -12.75 -28.26 15.24
N PRO A 323 -13.00 -27.02 14.77
CA PRO A 323 -14.10 -26.17 15.26
C PRO A 323 -15.50 -26.80 15.19
N GLY A 324 -15.69 -27.83 14.35
CA GLY A 324 -16.92 -28.62 14.29
C GLY A 324 -17.07 -29.72 15.36
N PHE A 325 -16.07 -29.90 16.24
CA PHE A 325 -16.07 -30.93 17.28
C PHE A 325 -16.68 -30.41 18.58
N ASN A 326 -17.97 -30.67 18.79
CA ASN A 326 -18.63 -30.39 20.07
C ASN A 326 -18.32 -31.51 21.07
N ARG A 327 -17.58 -31.20 22.14
CA ARG A 327 -17.46 -32.11 23.28
C ARG A 327 -18.85 -32.33 23.90
N VAL A 328 -19.19 -33.59 24.12
CA VAL A 328 -20.38 -33.94 24.90
C VAL A 328 -20.12 -33.49 26.34
N THR A 329 -20.79 -32.43 26.77
CA THR A 329 -20.52 -31.70 28.04
C THR A 329 -20.84 -32.51 29.31
N ASN A 330 -21.40 -33.72 29.20
CA ASN A 330 -21.90 -34.52 30.33
C ASN A 330 -21.26 -35.92 30.44
N MET A 331 -19.99 -36.09 30.07
CA MET A 331 -19.27 -37.35 30.34
C MET A 331 -18.61 -37.32 31.72
N LYS A 332 -19.20 -38.06 32.68
CA LYS A 332 -18.58 -38.37 33.96
C LYS A 332 -17.73 -39.62 33.78
N ILE A 333 -16.40 -39.51 33.82
CA ILE A 333 -15.51 -40.69 33.79
C ILE A 333 -15.60 -41.35 35.16
N VAL A 334 -16.33 -42.48 35.26
CA VAL A 334 -16.63 -43.14 36.54
C VAL A 334 -15.54 -44.11 37.00
N ALA A 335 -14.61 -44.51 36.12
CA ALA A 335 -13.44 -45.30 36.52
C ALA A 335 -12.29 -45.10 35.52
N LYS A 336 -11.14 -44.61 36.00
CA LYS A 336 -9.85 -44.80 35.34
C LYS A 336 -9.23 -46.06 35.96
N SER A 337 -9.06 -47.13 35.19
CA SER A 337 -8.26 -48.28 35.63
C SER A 337 -6.86 -47.76 35.98
N ILE A 338 -6.46 -47.92 37.23
CA ILE A 338 -5.10 -47.61 37.69
C ILE A 338 -4.24 -48.81 37.29
N ASP A 339 -3.97 -48.95 35.99
CA ASP A 339 -2.92 -49.83 35.51
C ASP A 339 -1.65 -48.98 35.32
N ASN A 340 -0.63 -49.34 36.10
CA ASN A 340 0.66 -48.67 36.22
C ASN A 340 1.43 -48.55 34.89
N THR A 341 1.18 -47.49 34.12
CA THR A 341 2.19 -46.91 33.22
C THR A 341 2.00 -45.39 33.17
N PHE A 342 2.77 -44.64 33.94
CA PHE A 342 2.77 -43.17 33.96
C PHE A 342 3.40 -42.58 32.68
N LYS A 343 2.87 -42.91 31.49
CA LYS A 343 3.07 -42.06 30.31
C LYS A 343 1.93 -41.08 30.28
N SER A 344 2.23 -39.78 30.15
CA SER A 344 1.18 -38.80 29.93
C SER A 344 0.46 -39.16 28.62
N VAL A 345 -0.86 -38.97 28.55
CA VAL A 345 -1.64 -39.19 27.31
C VAL A 345 -1.02 -38.40 26.15
N GLU A 346 -0.43 -37.25 26.46
CA GLU A 346 0.36 -36.44 25.54
C GLU A 346 1.63 -37.15 25.04
N GLU A 347 2.38 -37.82 25.92
CA GLU A 347 3.57 -38.58 25.53
C GLU A 347 3.22 -39.76 24.62
N GLU A 348 2.11 -40.45 24.88
CA GLU A 348 1.58 -41.49 23.99
C GLU A 348 1.22 -40.93 22.62
N TRP A 349 0.51 -39.79 22.58
CA TRP A 349 0.20 -39.09 21.34
C TRP A 349 1.46 -38.67 20.57
N LEU A 350 2.47 -38.12 21.28
CA LEU A 350 3.76 -37.74 20.68
C LEU A 350 4.49 -38.95 20.08
N ASN A 351 4.50 -40.09 20.78
CA ASN A 351 5.17 -41.29 20.28
C ASN A 351 4.44 -41.84 19.05
N ASN A 352 3.11 -41.90 19.08
CA ASN A 352 2.30 -42.31 17.94
C ASN A 352 2.51 -41.38 16.73
N ALA A 353 2.59 -40.07 16.96
CA ALA A 353 2.88 -39.08 15.92
C ALA A 353 4.21 -39.38 15.19
N ILE A 354 5.28 -39.60 15.95
CA ILE A 354 6.60 -39.92 15.40
C ILE A 354 6.60 -41.29 14.69
N GLU A 355 5.90 -42.29 15.22
CA GLU A 355 5.76 -43.59 14.55
C GLU A 355 5.06 -43.46 13.19
N ILE A 356 3.99 -42.67 13.10
CA ILE A 356 3.31 -42.37 11.84
C ILE A 356 4.28 -41.70 10.85
N PHE A 357 5.02 -40.69 11.29
CA PHE A 357 5.97 -40.00 10.41
C PHE A 357 7.08 -40.92 9.91
N ARG A 358 7.61 -41.81 10.77
CA ARG A 358 8.61 -42.81 10.37
C ARG A 358 8.03 -43.83 9.40
N LYS A 359 6.82 -44.32 9.66
CA LYS A 359 6.13 -45.31 8.82
C LYS A 359 5.94 -44.82 7.38
N TYR A 360 5.64 -43.53 7.21
CA TYR A 360 5.40 -42.94 5.90
C TYR A 360 6.60 -42.10 5.39
N HIS A 361 7.79 -42.26 5.99
CA HIS A 361 9.03 -41.59 5.59
C HIS A 361 8.93 -40.07 5.41
N VAL A 362 8.16 -39.41 6.28
CA VAL A 362 7.90 -37.97 6.21
C VAL A 362 9.16 -37.18 6.54
N ASN A 363 9.47 -36.15 5.74
CA ASN A 363 10.64 -35.30 5.96
C ASN A 363 10.25 -33.86 6.30
N VAL A 364 9.17 -33.34 5.70
CA VAL A 364 8.71 -31.96 5.90
C VAL A 364 7.24 -31.95 6.26
N ILE A 365 6.86 -31.16 7.26
CA ILE A 365 5.48 -30.98 7.70
C ILE A 365 5.16 -29.50 7.64
N LEU A 366 4.19 -29.12 6.80
CA LEU A 366 3.66 -27.76 6.72
C LEU A 366 2.35 -27.70 7.49
N VAL A 367 2.29 -26.85 8.51
CA VAL A 367 1.17 -26.73 9.44
C VAL A 367 0.61 -25.32 9.32
N LYS A 368 -0.70 -25.18 9.07
CA LYS A 368 -1.36 -23.87 9.06
C LYS A 368 -1.40 -23.23 10.45
N GLY A 369 -1.61 -24.05 11.48
CA GLY A 369 -1.61 -23.62 12.88
C GLY A 369 -0.24 -23.70 13.54
N ILE A 370 -0.25 -23.97 14.84
CA ILE A 370 0.95 -24.14 15.67
C ILE A 370 1.30 -25.61 15.90
N ALA A 371 2.57 -25.92 16.11
CA ALA A 371 3.02 -27.25 16.51
C ALA A 371 3.43 -27.26 17.99
N SER A 372 3.20 -28.38 18.68
CA SER A 372 3.66 -28.55 20.06
C SER A 372 5.20 -28.46 20.14
N PRO A 373 5.79 -27.68 21.08
CA PRO A 373 7.24 -27.60 21.26
C PRO A 373 7.89 -28.97 21.49
N CYS A 374 7.27 -29.83 22.30
CA CYS A 374 7.76 -31.19 22.56
C CYS A 374 7.73 -32.07 21.30
N LEU A 375 6.77 -31.85 20.40
CA LEU A 375 6.76 -32.54 19.11
C LEU A 375 7.87 -32.04 18.19
N MET A 376 8.09 -30.71 18.14
CA MET A 376 9.16 -30.14 17.33
C MET A 376 10.53 -30.67 17.75
N GLU A 377 10.80 -30.77 19.04
CA GLU A 377 12.05 -31.36 19.57
C GLU A 377 12.23 -32.81 19.12
N LYS A 378 11.19 -33.64 19.25
CA LYS A 378 11.21 -35.03 18.76
C LYS A 378 11.36 -35.11 17.24
N CYS A 379 10.76 -34.20 16.49
CA CYS A 379 10.90 -34.13 15.02
C CYS A 379 12.35 -33.80 14.63
N ILE A 380 13.01 -32.87 15.33
CA ILE A 380 14.43 -32.52 15.09
C ILE A 380 15.32 -33.76 15.29
N GLN A 381 15.12 -34.51 16.38
CA GLN A 381 15.84 -35.76 16.65
C GLN A 381 15.64 -36.84 15.57
N ASN A 382 14.57 -36.74 14.78
CA ASN A 382 14.22 -37.66 13.70
C ASN A 382 14.49 -37.11 12.30
N ASN A 383 15.19 -35.96 12.18
CA ASN A 383 15.42 -35.27 10.91
C ASN A 383 14.12 -34.92 10.16
N ILE A 384 13.09 -34.49 10.89
CA ILE A 384 11.81 -34.02 10.34
C ILE A 384 11.72 -32.52 10.54
N LEU A 385 11.53 -31.77 9.46
CA LEU A 385 11.34 -30.32 9.49
C LEU A 385 9.85 -29.99 9.67
N VAL A 386 9.52 -29.18 10.68
CA VAL A 386 8.16 -28.69 10.92
C VAL A 386 8.13 -27.19 10.71
N ILE A 387 7.25 -26.72 9.82
CA ILE A 387 7.01 -25.30 9.58
C ILE A 387 5.58 -24.97 9.96
N GLN A 388 5.45 -24.09 10.94
CA GLN A 388 4.18 -23.62 11.50
C GLN A 388 3.71 -22.32 10.83
N GLN A 389 2.44 -21.98 11.04
CA GLN A 389 1.81 -20.73 10.57
C GLN A 389 1.93 -20.51 9.07
N VAL A 390 1.85 -21.59 8.30
CA VAL A 390 1.90 -21.54 6.84
C VAL A 390 0.57 -21.02 6.30
N LYS A 391 0.63 -20.01 5.42
CA LYS A 391 -0.57 -19.41 4.81
C LYS A 391 -1.29 -20.41 3.89
N ASP A 392 -2.61 -20.24 3.75
CA ASP A 392 -3.47 -21.11 2.94
C ASP A 392 -3.00 -21.25 1.49
N ASN A 393 -2.58 -20.15 0.88
CA ASN A 393 -2.08 -20.12 -0.49
C ASN A 393 -0.81 -20.97 -0.68
N VAL A 394 0.10 -20.97 0.28
CA VAL A 394 1.30 -21.81 0.26
C VAL A 394 0.90 -23.27 0.35
N VAL A 395 0.02 -23.61 1.30
CA VAL A 395 -0.47 -24.98 1.46
C VAL A 395 -1.13 -25.48 0.18
N GLN A 396 -2.02 -24.68 -0.42
CA GLN A 396 -2.68 -25.01 -1.68
C GLN A 396 -1.67 -25.20 -2.83
N GLY A 397 -0.67 -24.32 -2.92
CA GLY A 397 0.41 -24.46 -3.91
C GLY A 397 1.22 -25.75 -3.75
N PHE A 398 1.42 -26.23 -2.53
CA PHE A 398 2.05 -27.53 -2.29
C PHE A 398 1.12 -28.71 -2.57
N VAL A 399 -0.19 -28.60 -2.31
CA VAL A 399 -1.20 -29.62 -2.72
C VAL A 399 -1.11 -29.84 -4.23
N GLU A 400 -1.13 -28.76 -5.00
CA GLU A 400 -1.10 -28.81 -6.47
C GLU A 400 0.24 -29.32 -7.03
N ALA A 401 1.37 -28.91 -6.43
CA ALA A 401 2.69 -29.25 -6.93
C ALA A 401 3.14 -30.66 -6.53
N THR A 402 2.83 -31.11 -5.32
CA THR A 402 3.32 -32.39 -4.76
C THR A 402 2.29 -33.52 -4.80
N GLY A 403 1.01 -33.20 -5.04
CA GLY A 403 -0.10 -34.15 -4.96
C GLY A 403 -0.50 -34.55 -3.54
N ALA A 404 0.03 -33.87 -2.51
CA ALA A 404 -0.32 -34.13 -1.11
C ALA A 404 -1.81 -33.84 -0.84
N ILE A 405 -2.41 -34.62 0.08
CA ILE A 405 -3.77 -34.38 0.55
C ILE A 405 -3.70 -33.61 1.86
N LEU A 406 -4.39 -32.47 1.93
CA LEU A 406 -4.53 -31.69 3.15
C LEU A 406 -5.33 -32.47 4.21
N ILE A 407 -4.75 -32.65 5.39
CA ILE A 407 -5.37 -33.42 6.50
C ILE A 407 -5.52 -32.57 7.75
N THR A 408 -6.47 -32.89 8.62
CA THR A 408 -6.69 -32.15 9.88
C THR A 408 -6.02 -32.83 11.06
N TYR A 409 -6.03 -34.17 11.10
CA TYR A 409 -5.49 -34.95 12.21
C TYR A 409 -4.37 -35.88 11.76
N ILE A 410 -3.33 -36.00 12.57
CA ILE A 410 -2.17 -36.86 12.29
C ILE A 410 -2.53 -38.34 12.09
N THR A 411 -3.60 -38.82 12.73
CA THR A 411 -4.07 -40.20 12.58
C THR A 411 -4.67 -40.48 11.20
N GLN A 412 -4.98 -39.44 10.41
CA GLN A 412 -5.50 -39.56 9.06
C GLN A 412 -4.39 -39.80 8.02
N VAL A 413 -3.12 -39.67 8.42
CA VAL A 413 -1.97 -39.86 7.51
C VAL A 413 -2.00 -41.27 6.95
N LYS A 414 -2.07 -41.33 5.62
CA LYS A 414 -1.95 -42.54 4.80
C LYS A 414 -0.92 -42.27 3.70
N GLU A 415 -0.54 -43.32 2.97
CA GLU A 415 0.44 -43.23 1.89
C GLU A 415 0.01 -42.23 0.79
N ASN A 416 -1.29 -42.17 0.49
CA ASN A 416 -1.84 -41.23 -0.49
C ASN A 416 -1.90 -39.77 0.01
N CYS A 417 -1.70 -39.50 1.30
CA CYS A 417 -1.68 -38.14 1.83
C CYS A 417 -0.31 -37.47 1.67
N VAL A 418 0.74 -38.25 1.45
CA VAL A 418 2.12 -37.77 1.41
C VAL A 418 2.47 -37.28 0.01
N GLY A 419 2.83 -35.99 -0.08
CA GLY A 419 3.35 -35.40 -1.30
C GLY A 419 4.81 -35.78 -1.53
N THR A 420 5.22 -35.84 -2.80
CA THR A 420 6.60 -36.17 -3.22
C THR A 420 7.19 -35.05 -4.09
N GLY A 421 8.52 -35.02 -4.23
CA GLY A 421 9.20 -34.13 -5.17
C GLY A 421 9.51 -32.73 -4.62
N ALA A 422 9.34 -32.51 -3.31
CA ALA A 422 9.82 -31.30 -2.67
C ALA A 422 11.34 -31.36 -2.47
N HIS A 423 11.98 -30.21 -2.59
CA HIS A 423 13.39 -30.01 -2.34
C HIS A 423 13.58 -28.91 -1.31
N LEU A 424 14.60 -29.09 -0.48
CA LEU A 424 14.97 -28.14 0.56
C LEU A 424 16.40 -27.68 0.34
N CYS A 425 16.62 -26.37 0.45
CA CYS A 425 17.96 -25.79 0.49
C CYS A 425 18.00 -24.56 1.38
N PHE A 426 19.20 -24.21 1.85
CA PHE A 426 19.42 -22.90 2.46
C PHE A 426 19.24 -21.82 1.40
N TRP A 427 18.44 -20.81 1.73
CA TRP A 427 18.31 -19.65 0.86
C TRP A 427 19.61 -18.83 0.90
N LYS A 428 20.06 -18.39 -0.28
CA LYS A 428 21.28 -17.61 -0.44
C LYS A 428 20.95 -16.27 -1.10
N ALA A 429 21.50 -15.21 -0.53
CA ALA A 429 21.31 -13.86 -1.03
C ALA A 429 22.29 -13.61 -2.20
N GLY A 430 21.80 -13.68 -3.44
CA GLY A 430 22.61 -13.40 -4.64
C GLY A 430 23.84 -14.31 -4.78
N HIS A 431 25.01 -13.72 -5.09
CA HIS A 431 26.27 -14.42 -5.33
C HIS A 431 26.83 -15.12 -4.07
N GLY A 432 26.28 -16.29 -3.76
CA GLY A 432 27.00 -17.42 -3.17
C GLY A 432 27.16 -17.48 -1.65
N ASN A 433 27.11 -16.35 -0.92
CA ASN A 433 27.33 -16.37 0.52
C ASN A 433 26.01 -16.45 1.30
N SER A 434 25.85 -17.50 2.10
CA SER A 434 24.85 -17.54 3.15
C SER A 434 25.25 -16.48 4.19
N PRO A 435 24.43 -15.45 4.42
CA PRO A 435 24.74 -14.50 5.49
C PRO A 435 24.77 -15.25 6.81
N ASP A 436 25.83 -15.02 7.59
CA ASP A 436 25.99 -15.57 8.93
C ASP A 436 24.95 -14.92 9.86
N MET A 437 23.76 -15.49 9.84
CA MET A 437 22.66 -15.08 10.68
C MET A 437 22.77 -15.83 12.00
N ARG A 438 23.22 -15.11 13.03
CA ARG A 438 23.55 -15.69 14.35
C ARG A 438 22.41 -16.47 15.03
N GLU A 439 21.15 -16.28 14.63
CA GLU A 439 19.99 -16.92 15.28
C GLU A 439 18.87 -17.43 14.35
N ARG A 440 18.76 -16.95 13.10
CA ARG A 440 17.67 -17.34 12.19
C ARG A 440 18.15 -17.59 10.78
N VAL A 441 17.83 -18.75 10.22
CA VAL A 441 18.29 -19.13 8.88
C VAL A 441 17.11 -19.19 7.91
N ALA A 442 17.24 -18.52 6.77
CA ALA A 442 16.25 -18.59 5.71
C ALA A 442 16.41 -19.90 4.93
N VAL A 443 15.30 -20.60 4.73
CA VAL A 443 15.25 -21.85 3.95
C VAL A 443 14.26 -21.70 2.82
N GLN A 444 14.57 -22.34 1.70
CA GLN A 444 13.70 -22.41 0.54
C GLN A 444 13.21 -23.84 0.39
N ILE A 445 11.89 -23.99 0.31
CA ILE A 445 11.22 -25.22 -0.11
C ILE A 445 10.69 -25.00 -1.52
N SER A 446 11.20 -25.78 -2.45
CA SER A 446 10.79 -25.74 -3.85
C SER A 446 10.23 -27.10 -4.27
N CYS A 447 9.38 -27.09 -5.29
CA CYS A 447 8.88 -28.29 -5.94
C CYS A 447 8.84 -28.02 -7.44
N PHE A 448 8.96 -29.07 -8.25
CA PHE A 448 8.68 -28.94 -9.68
C PHE A 448 7.25 -28.41 -9.87
N LYS A 449 7.10 -27.38 -10.70
CA LYS A 449 5.80 -26.73 -10.96
C LYS A 449 5.09 -26.19 -9.71
N ILE A 450 5.82 -25.60 -8.76
CA ILE A 450 5.17 -24.82 -7.69
C ILE A 450 4.78 -23.43 -8.20
N ALA A 451 3.50 -23.08 -8.05
CA ALA A 451 2.98 -21.78 -8.47
C ALA A 451 3.27 -20.65 -7.46
N VAL A 452 3.67 -21.00 -6.24
CA VAL A 452 3.98 -20.04 -5.16
C VAL A 452 5.27 -19.28 -5.49
N ILE A 453 5.21 -17.96 -5.33
CA ILE A 453 6.34 -17.04 -5.49
C ILE A 453 6.57 -16.35 -4.16
N THR A 454 7.81 -16.36 -3.67
CA THR A 454 8.19 -15.63 -2.46
C THR A 454 9.03 -14.40 -2.80
N VAL A 455 8.58 -13.23 -2.36
CA VAL A 455 9.39 -12.01 -2.34
C VAL A 455 10.10 -11.91 -1.00
N VAL A 456 11.42 -11.97 -1.05
CA VAL A 456 12.28 -11.82 0.11
C VAL A 456 12.59 -10.34 0.30
N LEU A 457 12.26 -9.79 1.46
CA LEU A 457 12.46 -8.39 1.80
C LEU A 457 13.48 -8.27 2.93
N CYS A 458 14.58 -7.60 2.66
CA CYS A 458 15.70 -7.45 3.58
C CYS A 458 15.74 -6.04 4.16
N SER A 459 16.09 -5.89 5.45
CA SER A 459 16.47 -4.59 6.00
C SER A 459 17.39 -4.75 7.21
N PRO A 460 18.42 -3.91 7.37
CA PRO A 460 19.25 -3.90 8.57
C PRO A 460 18.49 -3.31 9.77
N VAL A 461 17.39 -2.59 9.52
CA VAL A 461 16.57 -1.95 10.54
C VAL A 461 15.26 -2.74 10.71
N ASN A 462 15.17 -3.50 11.79
CA ASN A 462 14.05 -4.42 12.03
C ASN A 462 12.69 -3.70 12.02
N CYS A 463 12.58 -2.54 12.68
CA CYS A 463 11.34 -1.75 12.71
C CYS A 463 10.93 -1.18 11.34
N LYS A 464 11.81 -1.17 10.34
CA LYS A 464 11.50 -0.76 8.96
C LYS A 464 10.94 -1.90 8.11
N LEU A 465 11.16 -3.17 8.48
CA LEU A 465 10.75 -4.32 7.66
C LEU A 465 9.25 -4.35 7.36
N GLN A 466 8.41 -4.03 8.36
CA GLN A 466 6.96 -3.96 8.18
C GLN A 466 6.59 -2.88 7.16
N VAL A 467 7.27 -1.73 7.20
CA VAL A 467 7.04 -0.63 6.26
C VAL A 467 7.43 -1.01 4.83
N ILE A 468 8.58 -1.68 4.66
CA ILE A 468 9.01 -2.18 3.35
C ILE A 468 8.01 -3.20 2.82
N GLY A 469 7.51 -4.09 3.69
CA GLY A 469 6.43 -5.03 3.37
C GLY A 469 5.17 -4.33 2.89
N ASP A 470 4.65 -3.37 3.66
CA ASP A 470 3.44 -2.62 3.31
C ASP A 470 3.61 -1.83 1.99
N GLN A 471 4.81 -1.31 1.74
CA GLN A 471 5.14 -0.60 0.50
C GLN A 471 5.19 -1.55 -0.71
N LEU A 472 5.77 -2.76 -0.57
CA LEU A 472 5.72 -3.78 -1.61
C LEU A 472 4.28 -4.16 -1.94
N TRP A 473 3.48 -4.48 -0.93
CA TRP A 473 2.07 -4.83 -1.13
C TRP A 473 1.28 -3.69 -1.79
N SER A 474 1.59 -2.44 -1.46
CA SER A 474 1.02 -1.29 -2.16
C SER A 474 1.39 -1.25 -3.64
N CYS A 475 2.62 -1.60 -4.04
CA CYS A 475 3.01 -1.74 -5.46
C CYS A 475 2.28 -2.91 -6.14
N VAL A 476 2.25 -4.08 -5.49
CA VAL A 476 1.58 -5.29 -5.97
C VAL A 476 0.11 -5.03 -6.28
N HIS A 477 -0.62 -4.43 -5.33
CA HIS A 477 -2.04 -4.12 -5.52
C HIS A 477 -2.28 -3.04 -6.57
N ARG A 478 -1.42 -2.01 -6.69
CA ARG A 478 -1.55 -1.02 -7.77
C ARG A 478 -1.42 -1.64 -9.16
N LEU A 479 -0.44 -2.52 -9.35
CA LEU A 479 -0.25 -3.21 -10.61
C LEU A 479 -1.42 -4.17 -10.89
N HIS A 480 -1.86 -4.94 -9.88
CA HIS A 480 -3.01 -5.83 -10.03
C HIS A 480 -4.29 -5.09 -10.40
N HIS A 481 -4.64 -4.02 -9.68
CA HIS A 481 -5.84 -3.24 -9.96
C HIS A 481 -5.79 -2.65 -11.38
N ALA A 482 -4.64 -2.11 -11.79
CA ALA A 482 -4.45 -1.60 -13.15
C ALA A 482 -4.70 -2.69 -14.21
N LEU A 483 -4.10 -3.87 -14.04
CA LEU A 483 -4.28 -5.00 -14.97
C LEU A 483 -5.69 -5.61 -14.91
N SER A 484 -6.36 -5.58 -13.75
CA SER A 484 -7.71 -6.10 -13.61
C SER A 484 -8.76 -5.18 -14.22
N GLU A 485 -8.59 -3.86 -14.07
CA GLU A 485 -9.54 -2.85 -14.54
C GLU A 485 -9.28 -2.45 -16.00
N GLN A 486 -8.06 -2.71 -16.52
CA GLN A 486 -7.57 -2.29 -17.85
C GLN A 486 -7.65 -0.79 -18.11
N ARG A 487 -7.88 0.00 -17.05
CA ARG A 487 -8.06 1.45 -17.08
C ARG A 487 -7.31 2.10 -15.94
N ILE A 488 -6.70 3.23 -16.23
CA ILE A 488 -5.93 4.03 -15.27
C ILE A 488 -6.22 5.51 -15.49
N PHE A 489 -6.01 6.30 -14.44
CA PHE A 489 -6.08 7.75 -14.50
C PHE A 489 -4.70 8.39 -14.62
N PRO A 490 -4.58 9.55 -15.27
CA PRO A 490 -3.36 10.35 -15.22
C PRO A 490 -3.07 10.77 -13.77
N GLY A 491 -1.91 10.39 -13.25
CA GLY A 491 -1.52 10.62 -11.87
C GLY A 491 -0.80 11.96 -11.67
N ALA A 492 0.02 12.04 -10.62
CA ALA A 492 0.80 13.23 -10.28
C ALA A 492 -0.05 14.52 -10.15
N GLY A 493 -1.25 14.39 -9.58
CA GLY A 493 -2.18 15.49 -9.34
C GLY A 493 -3.03 15.90 -10.54
N ALA A 494 -2.83 15.30 -11.73
CA ALA A 494 -3.61 15.65 -12.91
C ALA A 494 -5.11 15.37 -12.70
N THR A 495 -5.45 14.21 -12.16
CA THR A 495 -6.85 13.84 -11.88
C THR A 495 -7.51 14.80 -10.88
N GLU A 496 -6.84 15.15 -9.79
CA GLU A 496 -7.35 16.11 -8.81
C GLU A 496 -7.46 17.53 -9.39
N LEU A 497 -6.53 17.96 -10.25
CA LEU A 497 -6.62 19.26 -10.92
C LEU A 497 -7.79 19.31 -11.88
N MET A 498 -8.03 18.25 -12.65
CA MET A 498 -9.17 18.19 -13.57
C MET A 498 -10.50 18.32 -12.81
N SER A 499 -10.65 17.65 -11.67
CA SER A 499 -11.81 17.82 -10.79
C SER A 499 -11.94 19.26 -10.27
N LEU A 500 -10.83 19.88 -9.86
CA LEU A 500 -10.78 21.26 -9.40
C LEU A 500 -11.19 22.26 -10.51
N CYS A 501 -10.63 22.13 -11.71
CA CYS A 501 -10.97 22.97 -12.87
C CYS A 501 -12.43 22.78 -13.28
N HIS A 502 -12.91 21.53 -13.29
CA HIS A 502 -14.31 21.22 -13.59
C HIS A 502 -15.27 21.93 -12.63
N LEU A 503 -15.04 21.82 -11.31
CA LEU A 503 -15.87 22.51 -10.32
C LEU A 503 -15.82 24.03 -10.47
N LYS A 504 -14.65 24.62 -10.71
CA LYS A 504 -14.55 26.07 -10.95
C LYS A 504 -15.32 26.52 -12.17
N ARG A 505 -15.31 25.72 -13.25
CA ARG A 505 -16.12 25.99 -14.43
C ARG A 505 -17.61 25.96 -14.09
N LEU A 506 -18.09 24.94 -13.36
CA LEU A 506 -19.49 24.87 -12.90
C LEU A 506 -19.89 26.07 -12.04
N ILE A 507 -18.99 26.55 -11.18
CA ILE A 507 -19.20 27.77 -10.36
C ILE A 507 -19.33 29.01 -11.26
N SER A 508 -18.45 29.14 -12.28
CA SER A 508 -18.44 30.29 -13.19
C SER A 508 -19.61 30.33 -14.18
N GLU A 509 -20.00 29.19 -14.76
CA GLU A 509 -21.09 29.08 -15.74
C GLU A 509 -22.44 29.40 -15.10
N LYS A 510 -22.66 28.95 -13.85
CA LYS A 510 -23.89 29.25 -13.11
C LYS A 510 -23.93 30.68 -12.57
N ALA A 511 -22.78 31.32 -12.34
CA ALA A 511 -22.71 32.75 -12.03
C ALA A 511 -23.05 33.63 -13.26
N ALA A 512 -22.77 33.15 -14.48
CA ALA A 512 -23.13 33.83 -15.73
C ALA A 512 -24.62 33.74 -16.07
N LEU A 513 -25.28 32.63 -15.68
CA LEU A 513 -26.72 32.44 -15.74
C LEU A 513 -27.42 33.11 -14.54
N LYS A 514 -27.41 34.44 -14.47
CA LYS A 514 -28.30 35.15 -13.53
C LYS A 514 -29.76 34.70 -13.78
N PRO A 515 -30.56 34.38 -12.75
CA PRO A 515 -31.98 34.21 -12.94
C PRO A 515 -32.56 35.55 -13.40
N GLN A 516 -33.04 35.62 -14.64
CA GLN A 516 -34.00 36.65 -15.01
C GLN A 516 -35.25 36.39 -14.18
N ILE A 517 -35.34 37.07 -13.03
CA ILE A 517 -36.59 37.22 -12.30
C ILE A 517 -37.45 38.12 -13.18
N ASN A 518 -38.18 37.52 -14.13
CA ASN A 518 -39.32 38.17 -14.74
C ASN A 518 -40.41 38.19 -13.66
N ALA A 519 -40.47 39.30 -12.94
CA ALA A 519 -41.49 39.58 -11.97
C ALA A 519 -42.85 39.81 -12.65
N THR A 520 -43.50 38.73 -13.07
CA THR A 520 -44.95 38.62 -13.30
C THR A 520 -45.26 37.17 -13.66
N ASP A 521 -45.61 36.34 -12.66
CA ASP A 521 -46.92 35.68 -12.63
C ASP A 521 -47.07 34.81 -11.38
N CYS A 522 -48.27 34.90 -10.82
CA CYS A 522 -48.58 34.55 -9.44
C CYS A 522 -49.07 33.10 -9.26
N THR A 523 -48.88 32.61 -8.04
CA THR A 523 -49.79 31.76 -7.25
C THR A 523 -50.06 30.31 -7.70
N GLY A 524 -49.40 29.37 -7.01
CA GLY A 524 -49.87 27.99 -6.80
C GLY A 524 -49.27 27.43 -5.49
N PRO A 525 -50.05 26.81 -4.58
CA PRO A 525 -49.54 26.36 -3.28
C PRO A 525 -49.06 24.92 -3.35
N HIS A 526 -47.77 24.70 -3.64
CA HIS A 526 -47.10 23.42 -3.39
C HIS A 526 -45.66 23.64 -2.90
N CYS A 527 -45.42 23.30 -1.63
CA CYS A 527 -44.15 23.44 -0.92
C CYS A 527 -43.11 22.40 -1.36
N SER A 528 -42.50 22.60 -2.52
CA SER A 528 -41.19 22.02 -2.88
C SER A 528 -40.16 23.08 -3.30
N SER A 529 -40.58 24.33 -3.51
CA SER A 529 -39.74 25.41 -4.05
C SER A 529 -38.66 25.96 -3.09
N ARG A 530 -38.85 25.88 -1.76
CA ARG A 530 -37.87 26.41 -0.80
C ARG A 530 -36.54 25.66 -0.76
N ARG A 531 -36.54 24.35 -1.03
CA ARG A 531 -35.29 23.55 -1.09
C ARG A 531 -34.45 23.98 -2.29
N THR A 532 -35.08 24.18 -3.44
CA THR A 532 -34.41 24.55 -4.69
C THR A 532 -33.84 25.98 -4.65
N GLU A 533 -34.49 26.92 -3.97
CA GLU A 533 -34.00 28.31 -3.86
C GLU A 533 -32.78 28.45 -2.94
N ALA A 534 -32.77 27.78 -1.79
CA ALA A 534 -31.64 27.78 -0.86
C ALA A 534 -30.42 27.04 -1.46
N ASP A 535 -30.66 25.91 -2.12
CA ASP A 535 -29.61 25.18 -2.81
C ASP A 535 -28.95 26.05 -3.88
N VAL A 536 -29.71 26.83 -4.68
CA VAL A 536 -29.15 27.74 -5.70
C VAL A 536 -28.33 28.88 -5.09
N LEU A 537 -28.72 29.42 -3.92
CA LEU A 537 -28.04 30.56 -3.30
C LEU A 537 -26.66 30.19 -2.75
N TYR A 538 -26.53 29.03 -2.08
CA TYR A 538 -25.29 28.60 -1.45
C TYR A 538 -24.45 27.66 -2.34
N LYS A 539 -25.00 27.18 -3.47
CA LYS A 539 -24.33 26.20 -4.34
C LYS A 539 -22.90 26.57 -4.69
N SER A 540 -22.70 27.78 -5.21
CA SER A 540 -21.38 28.24 -5.66
C SER A 540 -20.37 28.27 -4.52
N GLN A 541 -20.81 28.68 -3.34
CA GLN A 541 -19.97 28.79 -2.16
C GLN A 541 -19.58 27.40 -1.62
N ILE A 542 -20.54 26.48 -1.50
CA ILE A 542 -20.29 25.11 -1.05
C ILE A 542 -19.36 24.37 -2.03
N LEU A 543 -19.61 24.51 -3.34
CA LEU A 543 -18.73 23.94 -4.37
C LEU A 543 -17.33 24.55 -4.33
N GLN A 544 -17.19 25.83 -3.98
CA GLN A 544 -15.90 26.47 -3.79
C GLN A 544 -15.15 25.86 -2.60
N PHE A 545 -15.82 25.64 -1.47
CA PHE A 545 -15.22 24.97 -0.31
C PHE A 545 -14.82 23.52 -0.60
N LEU A 546 -15.65 22.77 -1.34
CA LEU A 546 -15.31 21.42 -1.81
C LEU A 546 -14.06 21.43 -2.71
N ALA A 547 -14.00 22.37 -3.65
CA ALA A 547 -12.88 22.58 -4.55
C ALA A 547 -11.58 22.95 -3.81
N ASP A 548 -11.67 23.74 -2.74
CA ASP A 548 -10.52 24.11 -1.93
C ASP A 548 -9.89 22.90 -1.20
N GLY A 549 -10.66 21.83 -0.95
CA GLY A 549 -10.11 20.56 -0.46
C GLY A 549 -9.13 19.91 -1.43
N TRP A 550 -9.47 19.84 -2.73
CA TRP A 550 -8.53 19.35 -3.76
C TRP A 550 -7.35 20.29 -3.97
N ARG A 551 -7.57 21.61 -3.87
CA ARG A 551 -6.49 22.59 -3.91
C ARG A 551 -5.49 22.37 -2.78
N GLU A 552 -5.96 22.14 -1.55
CA GLU A 552 -5.11 21.84 -0.39
C GLU A 552 -4.36 20.51 -0.56
N TYR A 553 -5.00 19.52 -1.17
CA TYR A 553 -4.40 18.23 -1.52
C TYR A 553 -3.23 18.41 -2.49
N LEU A 554 -3.45 19.11 -3.61
CA LEU A 554 -2.41 19.37 -4.60
C LEU A 554 -1.24 20.14 -4.00
N MET A 555 -1.53 21.24 -3.29
CA MET A 555 -0.51 22.05 -2.63
C MET A 555 0.33 21.23 -1.63
N THR A 556 -0.31 20.39 -0.82
CA THR A 556 0.42 19.56 0.16
C THR A 556 1.23 18.47 -0.53
N ALA A 557 0.68 17.79 -1.53
CA ALA A 557 1.39 16.76 -2.28
C ALA A 557 2.61 17.34 -3.01
N MET A 558 2.49 18.54 -3.59
CA MET A 558 3.60 19.28 -4.19
C MET A 558 4.63 19.70 -3.16
N TYR A 559 4.22 20.26 -2.02
CA TYR A 559 5.13 20.68 -0.96
C TYR A 559 5.94 19.50 -0.39
N ASN A 560 5.30 18.35 -0.19
CA ASN A 560 5.96 17.15 0.32
C ASN A 560 7.05 16.59 -0.62
N THR A 561 7.07 16.97 -1.90
CA THR A 561 8.18 16.60 -2.80
C THR A 561 9.52 17.26 -2.42
N GLY A 562 9.50 18.33 -1.61
CA GLY A 562 10.67 19.12 -1.29
C GLY A 562 11.14 20.06 -2.41
N MET A 563 10.45 20.09 -3.56
CA MET A 563 10.75 21.00 -4.68
C MET A 563 10.37 22.46 -4.40
N TYR A 564 9.40 22.68 -3.49
CA TYR A 564 8.90 24.00 -3.12
C TYR A 564 9.39 24.37 -1.72
N ARG A 565 9.87 25.60 -1.54
CA ARG A 565 10.42 26.06 -0.27
C ARG A 565 9.33 26.34 0.76
N THR A 566 8.21 26.90 0.30
CA THR A 566 7.06 27.22 1.14
C THR A 566 5.77 26.64 0.55
N PRO A 567 4.74 26.39 1.39
CA PRO A 567 3.42 26.00 0.91
C PRO A 567 2.78 27.04 -0.03
N LEU A 568 3.14 28.33 0.11
CA LEU A 568 2.64 29.41 -0.74
C LEU A 568 3.19 29.33 -2.18
N ASP A 569 4.43 28.88 -2.34
CA ASP A 569 5.03 28.67 -3.67
C ASP A 569 4.27 27.55 -4.41
N ALA A 570 3.99 26.44 -3.73
CA ALA A 570 3.19 25.35 -4.26
C ALA A 570 1.76 25.80 -4.58
N MET A 571 1.14 26.60 -3.71
CA MET A 571 -0.21 27.16 -3.94
C MET A 571 -0.26 28.05 -5.19
N SER A 572 0.76 28.89 -5.37
CA SER A 572 0.85 29.80 -6.52
C SER A 572 0.94 29.00 -7.83
N GLU A 573 1.68 27.89 -7.82
CA GLU A 573 1.79 27.00 -8.97
C GLU A 573 0.47 26.28 -9.27
N VAL A 574 -0.22 25.75 -8.26
CA VAL A 574 -1.57 25.19 -8.44
C VAL A 574 -2.50 26.23 -9.06
N GLN A 575 -2.49 27.46 -8.56
CA GLN A 575 -3.35 28.53 -9.09
C GLN A 575 -3.01 28.90 -10.54
N ARG A 576 -1.72 28.86 -10.91
CA ARG A 576 -1.27 29.04 -12.30
C ARG A 576 -1.84 27.94 -13.20
N CYS A 577 -1.70 26.67 -12.81
CA CYS A 577 -2.21 25.54 -13.58
C CYS A 577 -3.73 25.57 -13.75
N VAL A 578 -4.47 25.96 -12.71
CA VAL A 578 -5.92 26.11 -12.79
C VAL A 578 -6.34 27.24 -13.75
N ASN A 579 -5.57 28.32 -13.84
CA ASN A 579 -5.89 29.45 -14.73
C ASN A 579 -5.57 29.17 -16.20
N GLU A 580 -4.52 28.40 -16.45
CA GLU A 580 -4.04 28.07 -17.80
C GLU A 580 -4.81 26.88 -18.41
N ASP A 581 -5.70 26.23 -17.66
CA ASP A 581 -6.40 24.99 -18.04
C ASP A 581 -5.41 23.95 -18.61
N VAL A 582 -4.28 23.80 -17.90
CA VAL A 582 -3.20 22.89 -18.29
C VAL A 582 -3.76 21.47 -18.13
N GLY A 583 -4.27 20.89 -19.23
CA GLY A 583 -5.07 19.65 -19.26
C GLY A 583 -4.44 18.39 -18.62
N LEU A 584 -4.30 17.29 -19.38
CA LEU A 584 -3.82 15.98 -18.87
C LEU A 584 -2.32 15.94 -18.46
N PHE A 585 -1.75 17.05 -18.00
CA PHE A 585 -0.34 17.13 -17.62
C PHE A 585 -0.14 16.89 -16.12
N ALA A 586 0.93 16.16 -15.79
CA ALA A 586 1.39 16.03 -14.41
C ALA A 586 1.77 17.42 -13.87
N ILE A 587 1.16 17.82 -12.76
CA ILE A 587 1.44 19.12 -12.11
C ILE A 587 2.45 18.96 -10.99
N ILE A 588 2.50 17.77 -10.39
CA ILE A 588 3.50 17.43 -9.40
C ILE A 588 4.73 16.94 -10.15
N PRO A 589 5.86 17.68 -10.12
CA PRO A 589 7.08 17.23 -10.77
C PRO A 589 7.52 15.91 -10.13
N ASN A 590 7.77 14.91 -10.98
CA ASN A 590 8.30 13.65 -10.53
C ASN A 590 9.81 13.82 -10.31
N VAL A 591 10.37 13.17 -9.29
CA VAL A 591 11.81 13.20 -9.02
C VAL A 591 12.61 12.43 -10.09
N SER A 592 11.92 11.64 -10.93
CA SER A 592 12.46 11.00 -12.13
C SER A 592 11.92 11.67 -13.40
N ASP A 593 12.79 12.38 -14.11
CA ASP A 593 12.50 13.35 -15.20
C ASP A 593 11.81 12.81 -16.48
N GLU A 594 11.41 11.53 -16.58
CA GLU A 594 10.95 10.97 -17.87
C GLU A 594 9.72 10.05 -17.84
N SER A 595 9.11 9.77 -16.67
CA SER A 595 7.99 8.83 -16.61
C SER A 595 6.66 9.51 -16.30
N THR A 596 5.67 9.33 -17.19
CA THR A 596 4.26 9.58 -16.87
C THR A 596 3.89 8.81 -15.61
N VAL A 597 3.02 9.37 -14.76
CA VAL A 597 2.54 8.73 -13.52
C VAL A 597 1.07 8.42 -13.71
N TYR A 598 0.60 7.28 -13.20
CA TYR A 598 -0.82 6.93 -13.23
C TYR A 598 -1.35 6.52 -11.86
N ASP A 599 -2.65 6.65 -11.69
CA ASP A 599 -3.43 6.25 -10.52
C ASP A 599 -4.45 5.17 -10.92
N ASN A 600 -4.82 4.26 -10.01
CA ASN A 600 -5.91 3.32 -10.24
C ASN A 600 -7.26 4.02 -10.17
N VAL A 601 -8.15 3.75 -11.14
CA VAL A 601 -9.45 4.42 -11.26
C VAL A 601 -10.31 4.17 -10.04
N THR A 602 -10.66 2.91 -9.77
CA THR A 602 -11.60 2.58 -8.68
C THR A 602 -11.08 3.01 -7.31
N VAL A 603 -9.80 2.73 -7.02
CA VAL A 603 -9.17 3.10 -5.75
C VAL A 603 -9.25 4.61 -5.48
N LYS A 604 -8.96 5.43 -6.50
CA LYS A 604 -8.97 6.89 -6.39
C LYS A 604 -10.37 7.39 -6.08
N LEU A 605 -11.37 7.00 -6.87
CA LEU A 605 -12.76 7.44 -6.71
C LEU A 605 -13.34 7.01 -5.36
N GLU A 606 -13.07 5.77 -4.94
CA GLU A 606 -13.57 5.24 -3.68
C GLU A 606 -12.87 5.85 -2.46
N SER A 607 -11.62 6.31 -2.61
CA SER A 607 -10.96 7.10 -1.57
C SER A 607 -11.62 8.47 -1.37
N TRP A 608 -12.15 9.07 -2.45
CA TRP A 608 -12.87 10.35 -2.38
C TRP A 608 -14.27 10.16 -1.82
N ARG A 609 -15.06 9.21 -2.34
CA ARG A 609 -16.41 8.93 -1.84
C ARG A 609 -16.41 8.67 -0.34
N ARG A 610 -15.58 7.73 0.12
CA ARG A 610 -15.49 7.41 1.56
C ARG A 610 -14.99 8.57 2.42
N ALA A 611 -14.14 9.45 1.88
CA ALA A 611 -13.71 10.63 2.62
C ALA A 611 -14.89 11.58 2.85
N LEU A 612 -15.65 11.87 1.78
CA LEU A 612 -16.79 12.77 1.88
C LEU A 612 -17.92 12.16 2.71
N ASP A 613 -18.23 10.88 2.48
CA ASP A 613 -19.27 10.16 3.23
C ASP A 613 -19.01 10.18 4.73
N LEU A 614 -17.77 9.96 5.17
CA LEU A 614 -17.39 10.05 6.57
C LEU A 614 -17.61 11.46 7.14
N VAL A 615 -17.18 12.49 6.41
CA VAL A 615 -17.34 13.88 6.83
C VAL A 615 -18.83 14.25 6.94
N LEU A 616 -19.64 13.88 5.95
CA LEU A 616 -21.07 14.15 5.93
C LEU A 616 -21.83 13.33 6.97
N LEU A 617 -21.38 12.12 7.29
CA LEU A 617 -21.92 11.30 8.37
C LEU A 617 -21.67 11.99 9.73
N VAL A 618 -20.45 12.47 9.98
CA VAL A 618 -20.12 13.19 11.22
C VAL A 618 -20.86 14.52 11.31
N LEU A 619 -20.99 15.28 10.21
CA LEU A 619 -21.77 16.52 10.14
C LEU A 619 -23.24 16.33 10.57
N GLN A 620 -23.82 15.18 10.23
CA GLN A 620 -25.21 14.86 10.54
C GLN A 620 -25.41 14.34 11.96
N ALA A 621 -24.33 14.12 12.72
CA ALA A 621 -24.40 13.74 14.13
C ALA A 621 -24.64 14.99 14.98
N ASP A 622 -25.86 15.12 15.49
CA ASP A 622 -26.32 16.25 16.30
C ASP A 622 -25.98 16.11 17.78
N VAL A 623 -25.91 14.88 18.30
CA VAL A 623 -25.64 14.60 19.72
C VAL A 623 -24.74 13.38 19.90
N GLU A 624 -23.68 13.54 20.69
CA GLU A 624 -22.88 12.42 21.21
C GLU A 624 -23.47 11.97 22.57
N ILE A 625 -23.93 10.72 22.65
CA ILE A 625 -24.49 10.14 23.88
C ILE A 625 -23.50 9.11 24.44
N ILE A 626 -22.79 9.47 25.50
CA ILE A 626 -21.89 8.55 26.21
C ILE A 626 -22.63 7.97 27.42
N THR A 627 -23.01 6.69 27.34
CA THR A 627 -23.57 5.93 28.49
C THR A 627 -22.62 4.84 28.92
N GLY A 628 -22.32 4.74 30.22
CA GLY A 628 -21.49 3.68 30.78
C GLY A 628 -21.71 3.49 32.28
N TYR A 629 -21.44 2.28 32.78
CA TYR A 629 -21.50 1.99 34.21
C TYR A 629 -20.27 2.57 34.91
N ARG A 630 -20.46 3.58 35.78
CA ARG A 630 -19.39 4.09 36.66
C ARG A 630 -18.99 3.00 37.66
N ALA A 631 -17.93 2.25 37.38
CA ALA A 631 -17.04 1.81 38.45
C ALA A 631 -16.10 2.98 38.76
N ASN A 632 -15.94 3.33 40.04
CA ASN A 632 -15.19 4.48 40.53
C ASN A 632 -13.77 4.62 39.92
N THR A 633 -13.61 5.52 38.96
CA THR A 633 -12.31 6.13 38.61
C THR A 633 -12.52 7.62 38.31
N SER A 634 -12.94 8.36 39.34
CA SER A 634 -12.97 9.82 39.32
C SER A 634 -11.59 10.35 39.74
N ARG A 635 -10.76 10.79 38.77
CA ARG A 635 -9.84 11.96 38.90
C ARG A 635 -8.79 12.17 37.79
N LEU A 636 -8.65 11.30 36.79
CA LEU A 636 -7.56 11.46 35.79
C LEU A 636 -7.95 12.11 34.45
N ILE A 637 -9.23 12.30 34.17
CA ILE A 637 -9.67 12.71 32.82
C ILE A 637 -9.58 14.23 32.58
N GLU A 638 -9.56 15.06 33.63
CA GLU A 638 -9.49 16.52 33.46
C GLU A 638 -8.06 17.09 33.27
N GLU A 639 -7.01 16.29 33.49
CA GLU A 639 -5.62 16.76 33.30
C GLU A 639 -5.00 16.37 31.95
N GLN A 640 -5.54 15.37 31.23
CA GLN A 640 -4.96 14.93 29.94
C GLN A 640 -5.44 15.71 28.70
N GLN A 641 -6.48 16.54 28.81
CA GLN A 641 -6.97 17.36 27.68
C GLN A 641 -6.15 18.64 27.42
N LYS A 642 -5.07 18.91 28.17
CA LYS A 642 -4.29 20.17 28.06
C LYS A 642 -2.83 20.06 27.62
N GLN A 643 -2.33 18.91 27.22
CA GLN A 643 -1.00 18.81 26.64
C GLN A 643 -0.98 17.92 25.40
N ILE A 644 -1.38 18.49 24.28
CA ILE A 644 -0.91 18.05 22.98
C ILE A 644 -0.17 19.24 22.36
N THR A 645 1.10 19.35 22.70
CA THR A 645 2.04 20.25 22.03
C THR A 645 2.92 19.37 21.14
N PHE A 646 2.68 19.38 19.84
CA PHE A 646 3.58 18.75 18.87
C PHE A 646 4.78 19.66 18.63
N VAL A 647 5.99 19.09 18.70
CA VAL A 647 7.22 19.66 18.11
C VAL A 647 7.53 18.91 16.82
#